data_AF-A0AA88AD56-F1
#
_entry.id   AF-A0AA88AD56-F1
#
_cell.length_a   1.000
_cell.length_b   1.000
_cell.length_c   1.000
_cell.angle_alpha   90.00
_cell.angle_beta   90.00
_cell.angle_gamma   90.00
#
_symmetry.space_group_name_H-M   'P 1'
#
loop_
_entity.id
_entity.type
_entity.pdbx_description
1 polymer ?
#
loop_
_entity_poly.entity_id
_entity_poly.type
_entity_poly.pdbx_seq_one_letter_code
_entity_poly.pdbx_strand_id
1 'polypeptide(L)'
;MLLKTRTVSSYLHNLTPIFTPPRRPNPRPNLQAKPISSLKVAWRKDRKLDQAIDNDKRYKVCARVVKEVLNEPGQVIPLRYLEKRRERLRLNVKVKTFLTQNPGLFDVYYDRIRPKSEPVRFLRVSDRLRRFLGEEKKIFKENEVLIVSKLCKLLMMSKDKLLSAEKLAHVKREFGFPNDFLDNLVPRYSEYFRLIRGSGEGNLFLELVSWNPEFAKSVIEKRAEEESELTGIRVRPNFHYELPQGFFLKKEMREWVRDWLELDYISPYEDVSHLDQASPEMEKRSVGVFHELLSLSILKRVPVPILGKFSEEYRFSNAFSSVFTRHSGIFYLSLKGGIKTALLREAYKTDQLVDSDPLLAIKDKFAELLEEGWRECDDQLRLQREERKKDMIGSNPKSKPVRFLRIRDRLKRFLEEEERIVKENEGLIVSKLCKLLMMSKDKVLSTEKLVNVKREFGFPNDFLVNLVPKYSDYFRLIKGPREGNSYLQLVSWNPEFAKSVIKKRAEEESELTGIQVQPNFHYDLPEEVFLKKEMREWISDWLELDYISPYEDVSHLDQASSEMEKRSVGVLHELLSLSILKKVPVPILGKFSEEYRFSNAFSSVFTRHSGIFYISLKGGIRTAVLREAYRDKQLVDHDPLLEIKSKLVELLEEGWQERDEQWRLQRRESTEDMKMMAARK
;
A
#
# COMPACT_ATOMS: atom_id res chain seq x y z
N MET A 1 18.01 62.12 -42.58
CA MET A 1 18.68 63.22 -41.87
C MET A 1 17.82 63.63 -40.68
N LEU A 2 18.39 63.54 -39.47
CA LEU A 2 18.40 64.56 -38.39
C LEU A 2 17.18 65.50 -38.31
N LEU A 3 16.48 65.76 -37.20
CA LEU A 3 16.69 65.69 -35.74
C LEU A 3 15.27 65.78 -35.11
N LYS A 4 14.84 64.95 -34.16
CA LYS A 4 15.04 65.04 -32.69
C LYS A 4 14.82 66.43 -32.05
N THR A 5 13.80 66.50 -31.18
CA THR A 5 13.80 67.04 -29.78
C THR A 5 12.37 66.91 -29.20
N ARG A 6 12.06 65.98 -28.26
CA ARG A 6 12.10 66.09 -26.77
C ARG A 6 11.65 67.48 -26.27
N THR A 7 10.70 67.66 -25.34
CA THR A 7 10.83 67.33 -23.90
C THR A 7 9.51 67.68 -23.14
N VAL A 8 8.96 66.70 -22.39
CA VAL A 8 8.42 66.70 -20.99
C VAL A 8 7.46 67.79 -20.46
N SER A 9 6.28 67.32 -20.03
CA SER A 9 5.51 67.56 -18.76
C SER A 9 5.29 69.03 -18.29
N SER A 10 4.07 69.47 -17.96
CA SER A 10 3.30 68.95 -16.82
C SER A 10 2.08 69.84 -16.47
N TYR A 11 1.13 69.22 -15.75
CA TYR A 11 0.15 69.76 -14.77
C TYR A 11 -1.20 70.40 -15.19
N LEU A 12 -2.25 69.71 -14.69
CA LEU A 12 -3.48 70.18 -14.04
C LEU A 12 -4.54 70.92 -14.86
N HIS A 13 -5.76 70.36 -14.93
CA HIS A 13 -6.90 70.87 -14.15
C HIS A 13 -8.12 69.93 -14.26
N ASN A 14 -8.74 69.68 -13.10
CA ASN A 14 -10.05 69.03 -12.93
C ASN A 14 -11.15 69.81 -13.64
N LEU A 15 -12.14 69.11 -14.23
CA LEU A 15 -13.57 69.49 -14.28
C LEU A 15 -14.37 68.35 -14.94
N THR A 16 -14.99 67.50 -14.11
CA THR A 16 -16.22 66.75 -14.41
C THR A 16 -17.39 67.57 -13.87
N PRO A 17 -18.65 67.53 -14.40
CA PRO A 17 -19.32 66.24 -14.56
C PRO A 17 -20.50 66.11 -15.56
N ILE A 18 -20.97 64.85 -15.65
CA ILE A 18 -22.29 64.31 -16.02
C ILE A 18 -22.70 64.31 -17.51
N PHE A 19 -22.54 63.14 -18.15
CA PHE A 19 -23.65 62.45 -18.82
C PHE A 19 -23.34 60.94 -18.91
N THR A 20 -24.16 60.11 -18.28
CA THR A 20 -24.07 58.63 -18.29
C THR A 20 -24.53 58.05 -19.62
N PRO A 21 -23.88 56.98 -20.11
CA PRO A 21 -24.64 55.78 -20.49
C PRO A 21 -23.87 54.47 -20.19
N PRO A 22 -24.40 53.30 -20.58
CA PRO A 22 -25.05 52.30 -19.75
C PRO A 22 -24.08 51.30 -19.07
N ARG A 23 -24.60 50.64 -18.03
CA ARG A 23 -23.97 49.52 -17.31
C ARG A 23 -23.52 48.43 -18.30
N ARG A 24 -22.20 48.23 -18.41
CA ARG A 24 -21.62 47.01 -18.97
C ARG A 24 -21.91 45.85 -18.00
N PRO A 25 -22.32 44.66 -18.50
CA PRO A 25 -22.40 43.48 -17.65
C PRO A 25 -21.00 43.16 -17.10
N ASN A 26 -20.95 42.88 -15.80
CA ASN A 26 -19.73 42.51 -15.09
C ASN A 26 -18.92 41.47 -15.89
N PRO A 27 -17.60 41.66 -16.10
CA PRO A 27 -16.78 40.58 -16.60
C PRO A 27 -16.84 39.45 -15.57
N ARG A 28 -17.27 38.27 -16.02
CA ARG A 28 -17.18 37.03 -15.25
C ARG A 28 -15.77 36.93 -14.66
N PRO A 29 -15.59 36.49 -13.40
CA PRO A 29 -14.26 36.31 -12.86
C PRO A 29 -13.51 35.33 -13.76
N ASN A 30 -12.41 35.80 -14.36
CA ASN A 30 -11.44 34.97 -15.06
C ASN A 30 -11.06 33.82 -14.12
N LEU A 31 -11.58 32.63 -14.40
CA LEU A 31 -10.95 31.39 -13.97
C LEU A 31 -9.59 31.39 -14.67
N GLN A 32 -8.56 31.88 -13.99
CA GLN A 32 -7.18 31.62 -14.36
C GLN A 32 -7.04 30.10 -14.38
N ALA A 33 -7.15 29.50 -15.56
CA ALA A 33 -6.86 28.09 -15.77
C ALA A 33 -5.38 27.92 -15.41
N LYS A 34 -5.14 27.42 -14.19
CA LYS A 34 -3.79 27.09 -13.76
C LYS A 34 -3.24 26.07 -14.78
N PRO A 35 -1.96 26.16 -15.19
CA PRO A 35 -1.39 25.23 -16.14
C PRO A 35 -1.56 23.78 -15.62
N ILE A 36 -1.83 22.84 -16.54
CA ILE A 36 -2.03 21.39 -16.31
C ILE A 36 -1.02 20.80 -15.31
N SER A 37 0.21 21.31 -15.31
CA SER A 37 1.33 20.89 -14.45
C SER A 37 1.18 21.25 -12.97
N SER A 38 0.27 22.17 -12.61
CA SER A 38 0.07 22.66 -11.24
C SER A 38 -0.86 21.78 -10.40
N LEU A 39 -1.73 21.00 -11.04
CA LEU A 39 -2.71 20.15 -10.36
C LEU A 39 -2.06 18.83 -9.94
N LYS A 40 -1.66 18.75 -8.66
CA LYS A 40 -1.09 17.54 -8.06
C LYS A 40 -2.18 16.71 -7.37
N VAL A 41 -2.37 15.49 -7.84
CA VAL A 41 -3.22 14.48 -7.18
C VAL A 41 -2.36 13.65 -6.24
N ALA A 42 -2.82 13.50 -5.00
CA ALA A 42 -2.15 12.63 -4.04
C ALA A 42 -2.32 11.17 -4.45
N TRP A 43 -1.19 10.47 -4.63
CA TRP A 43 -1.21 9.04 -4.89
C TRP A 43 -1.81 8.28 -3.69
N ARG A 44 -2.70 7.33 -3.97
CA ARG A 44 -3.28 6.43 -2.97
C ARG A 44 -3.08 4.99 -3.40
N LYS A 45 -2.77 4.16 -2.41
CA LYS A 45 -2.51 2.73 -2.60
C LYS A 45 -3.82 1.98 -2.83
N ASP A 46 -3.85 1.18 -3.89
CA ASP A 46 -4.91 0.22 -4.15
C ASP A 46 -4.42 -1.19 -3.80
N ARG A 47 -4.99 -1.78 -2.74
CA ARG A 47 -4.52 -3.07 -2.21
C ARG A 47 -4.79 -4.22 -3.18
N LYS A 48 -5.90 -4.19 -3.92
CA LYS A 48 -6.32 -5.30 -4.78
C LYS A 48 -5.47 -5.35 -6.05
N LEU A 49 -5.24 -4.19 -6.67
CA LEU A 49 -4.35 -4.07 -7.83
C LEU A 49 -2.87 -4.34 -7.47
N ASP A 50 -2.44 -3.94 -6.28
CA ASP A 50 -1.11 -4.31 -5.76
C ASP A 50 -0.97 -5.82 -5.55
N GLN A 51 -2.04 -6.50 -5.09
CA GLN A 51 -2.05 -7.95 -4.90
C GLN A 51 -1.88 -8.69 -6.24
N ALA A 52 -2.54 -8.22 -7.31
CA ALA A 52 -2.37 -8.77 -8.66
C ALA A 52 -0.92 -8.70 -9.17
N ILE A 53 -0.12 -7.73 -8.71
CA ILE A 53 1.32 -7.65 -9.04
C ILE A 53 2.14 -8.59 -8.14
N ASP A 54 1.76 -8.70 -6.87
CA ASP A 54 2.44 -9.58 -5.91
C ASP A 54 2.27 -11.06 -6.27
N ASN A 55 1.09 -11.46 -6.76
CA ASN A 55 0.80 -12.83 -7.24
C ASN A 55 1.78 -13.27 -8.34
N ASP A 56 2.15 -12.37 -9.26
CA ASP A 56 3.04 -12.67 -10.40
C ASP A 56 4.50 -12.91 -10.01
N LYS A 57 4.95 -12.48 -8.82
CA LYS A 57 6.37 -12.47 -8.47
C LYS A 57 7.01 -13.85 -8.52
N ARG A 58 6.30 -14.86 -8.00
CA ARG A 58 6.82 -16.23 -7.91
C ARG A 58 7.01 -16.83 -9.30
N TYR A 59 6.05 -16.63 -10.19
CA TYR A 59 6.10 -17.07 -11.60
C TYR A 59 7.20 -16.35 -12.37
N LYS A 60 7.33 -15.01 -12.21
CA LYS A 60 8.37 -14.21 -12.88
C LYS A 60 9.80 -14.61 -12.47
N VAL A 61 10.01 -15.10 -11.25
CA VAL A 61 11.31 -15.65 -10.86
C VAL A 61 11.60 -16.94 -11.63
N CYS A 62 10.64 -17.88 -11.68
CA CYS A 62 10.81 -19.15 -12.38
C CYS A 62 11.01 -18.96 -13.89
N ALA A 63 10.20 -18.12 -14.53
CA ALA A 63 10.30 -17.82 -15.95
C ALA A 63 11.65 -17.17 -16.34
N ARG A 64 12.28 -16.41 -15.43
CA ARG A 64 13.62 -15.86 -15.65
C ARG A 64 14.70 -16.94 -15.64
N VAL A 65 14.60 -17.91 -14.73
CA VAL A 65 15.53 -19.05 -14.69
C VAL A 65 15.35 -19.95 -15.91
N VAL A 66 14.11 -20.26 -16.28
CA VAL A 66 13.80 -21.03 -17.51
C VAL A 66 14.41 -20.38 -18.73
N LYS A 67 14.21 -19.06 -18.93
CA LYS A 67 14.83 -18.35 -20.05
C LYS A 67 16.36 -18.43 -20.03
N GLU A 68 16.97 -18.31 -18.86
CA GLU A 68 18.42 -18.40 -18.74
C GLU A 68 18.96 -19.74 -19.27
N VAL A 69 18.28 -20.84 -18.97
CA VAL A 69 18.65 -22.18 -19.45
C VAL A 69 18.34 -22.34 -20.94
N LEU A 70 17.21 -21.82 -21.42
CA LEU A 70 16.82 -21.91 -22.84
C LEU A 70 17.72 -21.10 -23.76
N ASN A 71 18.38 -20.06 -23.24
CA ASN A 71 19.34 -19.25 -23.99
C ASN A 71 20.71 -19.94 -24.13
N GLU A 72 21.00 -21.00 -23.38
CA GLU A 72 22.26 -21.73 -23.50
C GLU A 72 22.23 -22.69 -24.70
N PRO A 73 23.37 -22.90 -25.38
CA PRO A 73 23.46 -23.82 -26.50
C PRO A 73 23.07 -25.24 -26.04
N GLY A 74 22.17 -25.88 -26.79
CA GLY A 74 21.64 -27.20 -26.43
C GLY A 74 20.63 -27.20 -25.28
N GLN A 75 20.23 -26.04 -24.75
CA GLN A 75 19.27 -25.91 -23.63
C GLN A 75 19.72 -26.63 -22.35
N VAL A 76 21.04 -26.64 -22.14
CA VAL A 76 21.71 -27.32 -21.04
C VAL A 76 22.69 -26.38 -20.37
N ILE A 77 22.75 -26.38 -19.03
CA ILE A 77 23.70 -25.56 -18.27
C ILE A 77 24.30 -26.31 -17.07
N PRO A 78 25.63 -26.24 -16.83
CA PRO A 78 26.22 -26.66 -15.57
C PRO A 78 25.63 -25.90 -14.37
N LEU A 79 25.28 -26.61 -13.30
CA LEU A 79 24.71 -26.03 -12.08
C LEU A 79 25.58 -24.90 -11.51
N ARG A 80 26.91 -25.07 -11.58
CA ARG A 80 27.89 -24.06 -11.13
C ARG A 80 27.80 -22.73 -11.87
N TYR A 81 27.42 -22.74 -13.15
CA TYR A 81 27.26 -21.51 -13.93
C TYR A 81 25.95 -20.82 -13.61
N LEU A 82 24.88 -21.59 -13.38
CA LEU A 82 23.63 -21.03 -12.88
C LEU A 82 23.80 -20.41 -11.48
N GLU A 83 24.60 -21.04 -10.61
CA GLU A 83 24.95 -20.49 -9.29
C GLU A 83 25.71 -19.17 -9.39
N LYS A 84 26.67 -19.04 -10.32
CA LYS A 84 27.36 -17.76 -10.57
C LYS A 84 26.43 -16.66 -11.06
N ARG A 85 25.37 -17.01 -11.81
CA ARG A 85 24.39 -16.05 -12.35
C ARG A 85 23.23 -15.75 -11.38
N ARG A 86 23.23 -16.33 -10.17
CA ARG A 86 22.16 -16.19 -9.16
C ARG A 86 21.81 -14.73 -8.84
N GLU A 87 22.80 -13.87 -8.64
CA GLU A 87 22.59 -12.46 -8.29
C GLU A 87 21.94 -11.69 -9.44
N ARG A 88 22.42 -11.90 -10.68
CA ARG A 88 21.82 -11.34 -11.90
C ARG A 88 20.36 -11.75 -12.07
N LEU A 89 20.03 -13.00 -11.72
CA LEU A 89 18.67 -13.53 -11.76
C LEU A 89 17.80 -13.03 -10.59
N ARG A 90 18.37 -12.30 -9.62
CA ARG A 90 17.69 -11.85 -8.38
C ARG A 90 17.02 -13.02 -7.65
N LEU A 91 17.74 -14.14 -7.53
CA LEU A 91 17.30 -15.34 -6.82
C LEU A 91 17.66 -15.24 -5.34
N ASN A 92 16.65 -15.05 -4.48
CA ASN A 92 16.84 -14.91 -3.03
C ASN A 92 17.27 -16.23 -2.36
N VAL A 93 16.99 -17.38 -2.98
CA VAL A 93 17.35 -18.72 -2.49
C VAL A 93 18.57 -19.30 -3.22
N LYS A 94 19.27 -20.26 -2.62
CA LYS A 94 20.34 -21.02 -3.30
C LYS A 94 19.74 -21.79 -4.48
N VAL A 95 20.50 -21.96 -5.57
CA VAL A 95 20.01 -22.65 -6.79
C VAL A 95 19.57 -24.08 -6.48
N LYS A 96 20.31 -24.81 -5.63
CA LYS A 96 19.90 -26.14 -5.17
C LYS A 96 18.52 -26.14 -4.51
N THR A 97 18.27 -25.20 -3.60
CA THR A 97 16.97 -25.04 -2.94
C THR A 97 15.87 -24.67 -3.93
N PHE A 98 16.18 -23.81 -4.91
CA PHE A 98 15.25 -23.46 -5.99
C PHE A 98 14.84 -24.69 -6.80
N LEU A 99 15.79 -25.57 -7.16
CA LEU A 99 15.50 -26.80 -7.90
C LEU A 99 14.62 -27.75 -7.09
N THR A 100 14.93 -27.95 -5.81
CA THR A 100 14.09 -28.77 -4.91
C THR A 100 12.67 -28.21 -4.80
N GLN A 101 12.52 -26.88 -4.76
CA GLN A 101 11.21 -26.24 -4.70
C GLN A 101 10.43 -26.28 -6.03
N ASN A 102 11.05 -26.62 -7.15
CA ASN A 102 10.42 -26.58 -8.48
C ASN A 102 10.79 -27.84 -9.30
N PRO A 103 10.37 -29.04 -8.84
CA PRO A 103 10.79 -30.32 -9.42
C PRO A 103 10.33 -30.51 -10.88
N GLY A 104 9.28 -29.80 -11.32
CA GLY A 104 8.75 -29.92 -12.68
C GLY A 104 9.53 -29.17 -13.77
N LEU A 105 10.51 -28.33 -13.43
CA LEU A 105 11.17 -27.46 -14.43
C LEU A 105 12.42 -28.06 -15.09
N PHE A 106 13.26 -28.74 -14.32
CA PHE A 106 14.59 -29.16 -14.78
C PHE A 106 14.94 -30.56 -14.28
N ASP A 107 15.59 -31.34 -15.13
CA ASP A 107 16.23 -32.60 -14.73
C ASP A 107 17.69 -32.33 -14.39
N VAL A 108 18.16 -32.95 -13.31
CA VAL A 108 19.57 -32.91 -12.89
C VAL A 108 20.25 -34.21 -13.30
N TYR A 109 21.34 -34.11 -14.06
CA TYR A 109 22.17 -35.26 -14.43
C TYR A 109 23.65 -34.94 -14.25
N TYR A 110 24.51 -35.95 -14.27
CA TYR A 110 25.95 -35.80 -14.12
C TYR A 110 26.63 -35.96 -15.47
N ASP A 111 27.47 -34.98 -15.83
CA ASP A 111 28.23 -35.01 -17.08
C ASP A 111 29.56 -34.26 -16.93
N ARG A 112 30.51 -34.49 -17.83
CA ARG A 112 31.85 -33.89 -17.79
C ARG A 112 31.91 -32.67 -18.70
N ILE A 113 32.39 -31.54 -18.16
CA ILE A 113 32.56 -30.31 -18.94
C ILE A 113 33.76 -30.40 -19.88
N ARG A 114 34.79 -31.15 -19.48
CA ARG A 114 35.92 -31.54 -20.33
C ARG A 114 36.11 -33.05 -20.23
N PRO A 115 36.57 -33.74 -21.29
CA PRO A 115 36.74 -35.20 -21.27
C PRO A 115 37.54 -35.74 -20.07
N LYS A 116 38.52 -34.96 -19.60
CA LYS A 116 39.42 -35.29 -18.47
C LYS A 116 39.03 -34.66 -17.11
N SER A 117 37.88 -33.98 -16.99
CA SER A 117 37.45 -33.37 -15.73
C SER A 117 36.49 -34.26 -14.94
N GLU A 118 36.40 -34.04 -13.62
CA GLU A 118 35.38 -34.68 -12.79
C GLU A 118 33.95 -34.41 -13.29
N PRO A 119 33.02 -35.37 -13.14
CA PRO A 119 31.61 -35.17 -13.47
C PRO A 119 30.98 -34.06 -12.61
N VAL A 120 30.27 -33.16 -13.26
CA VAL A 120 29.59 -32.03 -12.63
C VAL A 120 28.10 -32.15 -12.88
N ARG A 121 27.28 -31.55 -12.01
CA ARG A 121 25.83 -31.53 -12.20
C ARG A 121 25.46 -30.58 -13.32
N PHE A 122 24.74 -31.09 -14.30
CA PHE A 122 24.11 -30.35 -15.37
C PHE A 122 22.60 -30.29 -15.18
N LEU A 123 22.02 -29.21 -15.68
CA LEU A 123 20.60 -28.98 -15.76
C LEU A 123 20.18 -29.02 -17.22
N ARG A 124 19.14 -29.79 -17.50
CA ARG A 124 18.42 -29.75 -18.76
C ARG A 124 16.95 -29.46 -18.49
N VAL A 125 16.27 -28.93 -19.49
CA VAL A 125 14.80 -28.79 -19.49
C VAL A 125 14.17 -30.15 -19.17
N SER A 126 13.17 -30.20 -18.29
CA SER A 126 12.42 -31.44 -18.01
C SER A 126 11.48 -31.81 -19.17
N ASP A 127 10.97 -33.04 -19.23
CA ASP A 127 9.95 -33.42 -20.21
C ASP A 127 8.65 -32.64 -20.02
N ARG A 128 8.29 -32.28 -18.78
CA ARG A 128 7.12 -31.46 -18.50
C ARG A 128 7.27 -30.04 -19.06
N LEU A 129 8.44 -29.43 -18.85
CA LEU A 129 8.74 -28.11 -19.39
C LEU A 129 8.84 -28.15 -20.93
N ARG A 130 9.38 -29.23 -21.53
CA ARG A 130 9.36 -29.42 -23.00
C ARG A 130 7.94 -29.46 -23.56
N ARG A 131 7.03 -30.20 -22.93
CA ARG A 131 5.61 -30.24 -23.33
C ARG A 131 4.98 -28.85 -23.28
N PHE A 132 5.21 -28.12 -22.19
CA PHE A 132 4.77 -26.72 -22.06
C PHE A 132 5.30 -25.83 -23.19
N LEU A 133 6.60 -25.92 -23.54
CA LEU A 133 7.17 -25.15 -24.65
C LEU A 133 6.56 -25.50 -26.01
N GLY A 134 6.10 -26.74 -26.19
CA GLY A 134 5.32 -27.15 -27.35
C GLY A 134 3.94 -26.49 -27.39
N GLU A 135 3.25 -26.44 -26.24
CA GLU A 135 1.97 -25.73 -26.10
C GLU A 135 2.13 -24.22 -26.31
N GLU A 136 3.19 -23.60 -25.78
CA GLU A 136 3.52 -22.19 -26.00
C GLU A 136 3.61 -21.87 -27.50
N LYS A 137 4.33 -22.68 -28.27
CA LYS A 137 4.43 -22.52 -29.73
C LYS A 137 3.08 -22.68 -30.43
N LYS A 138 2.25 -23.61 -29.97
CA LYS A 138 0.89 -23.83 -30.52
C LYS A 138 0.01 -22.60 -30.28
N ILE A 139 0.00 -22.06 -29.07
CA ILE A 139 -0.78 -20.87 -28.71
C ILE A 139 -0.32 -19.66 -29.55
N PHE A 140 0.99 -19.48 -29.75
CA PHE A 140 1.49 -18.42 -30.63
C PHE A 140 1.01 -18.56 -32.08
N LYS A 141 1.01 -19.79 -32.62
CA LYS A 141 0.55 -20.06 -33.99
C LYS A 141 -0.95 -19.81 -34.16
N GLU A 142 -1.77 -20.21 -33.19
CA GLU A 142 -3.22 -19.99 -33.21
C GLU A 142 -3.58 -18.50 -33.13
N ASN A 143 -2.76 -17.70 -32.45
CA ASN A 143 -3.00 -16.27 -32.21
C ASN A 143 -2.12 -15.36 -33.06
N GLU A 144 -1.54 -15.86 -34.16
CA GLU A 144 -0.56 -15.12 -34.97
C GLU A 144 -1.13 -13.81 -35.52
N VAL A 145 -2.38 -13.83 -35.98
CA VAL A 145 -3.08 -12.63 -36.50
C VAL A 145 -3.23 -11.55 -35.44
N LEU A 146 -3.52 -11.93 -34.18
CA LEU A 146 -3.61 -11.00 -33.06
C LEU A 146 -2.24 -10.35 -32.77
N ILE A 147 -1.16 -11.14 -32.83
CA ILE A 147 0.21 -10.68 -32.61
C ILE A 147 0.61 -9.66 -33.69
N VAL A 148 0.29 -9.95 -34.95
CA VAL A 148 0.50 -9.04 -36.08
C VAL A 148 -0.30 -7.74 -35.89
N SER A 149 -1.59 -7.85 -35.55
CA SER A 149 -2.45 -6.68 -35.29
C SER A 149 -1.88 -5.80 -34.17
N LYS A 150 -1.43 -6.39 -33.05
CA LYS A 150 -0.77 -5.64 -31.97
C LYS A 150 0.48 -4.91 -32.46
N LEU A 151 1.33 -5.58 -33.24
CA LEU A 151 2.55 -4.98 -33.76
C LEU A 151 2.25 -3.85 -34.76
N CYS A 152 1.27 -4.02 -35.64
CA CYS A 152 0.76 -2.96 -36.50
C CYS A 152 0.28 -1.77 -35.67
N LYS A 153 -0.58 -1.99 -34.66
CA LYS A 153 -1.09 -0.92 -33.80
C LYS A 153 0.02 -0.15 -33.08
N LEU A 154 1.06 -0.83 -32.58
CA LEU A 154 2.22 -0.17 -31.96
C LEU A 154 2.93 0.77 -32.95
N LEU A 155 3.13 0.33 -34.19
CA LEU A 155 3.72 1.17 -35.24
C LEU A 155 2.78 2.29 -35.67
N MET A 156 1.48 2.03 -35.79
CA MET A 156 0.48 3.02 -36.22
C MET A 156 0.36 4.20 -35.25
N MET A 157 0.59 3.98 -33.96
CA MET A 157 0.60 5.05 -32.94
C MET A 157 1.88 5.91 -32.99
N SER A 158 2.97 5.42 -33.60
CA SER A 158 4.22 6.16 -33.65
C SER A 158 4.17 7.23 -34.73
N LYS A 159 4.76 8.39 -34.44
CA LYS A 159 4.74 9.57 -35.32
C LYS A 159 5.23 9.25 -36.74
N ASP A 160 6.35 8.54 -36.84
CA ASP A 160 7.01 8.23 -38.11
C ASP A 160 6.67 6.81 -38.60
N LYS A 161 5.70 6.13 -37.97
CA LYS A 161 5.32 4.73 -38.22
C LYS A 161 6.50 3.74 -38.19
N LEU A 162 7.51 4.12 -37.43
CA LEU A 162 8.80 3.46 -37.27
C LEU A 162 9.06 3.22 -35.79
N LEU A 163 9.60 2.05 -35.43
CA LEU A 163 10.04 1.74 -34.07
C LEU A 163 11.37 0.99 -34.10
N SER A 164 12.25 1.27 -33.13
CA SER A 164 13.52 0.53 -32.99
C SER A 164 13.26 -0.95 -32.67
N ALA A 165 13.93 -1.84 -33.40
CA ALA A 165 13.88 -3.29 -33.17
C ALA A 165 14.40 -3.66 -31.77
N GLU A 166 15.41 -2.93 -31.26
CA GLU A 166 15.93 -3.12 -29.90
C GLU A 166 14.89 -2.73 -28.84
N LYS A 167 14.19 -1.60 -29.03
CA LYS A 167 13.09 -1.18 -28.14
C LYS A 167 11.97 -2.22 -28.15
N LEU A 168 11.58 -2.74 -29.32
CA LEU A 168 10.58 -3.80 -29.46
C LEU A 168 11.03 -5.12 -28.79
N ALA A 169 12.29 -5.53 -28.97
CA ALA A 169 12.86 -6.71 -28.33
C ALA A 169 12.88 -6.61 -26.79
N HIS A 170 13.03 -5.40 -26.25
CA HIS A 170 12.93 -5.16 -24.81
C HIS A 170 11.51 -5.29 -24.25
N VAL A 171 10.48 -4.99 -25.06
CA VAL A 171 9.08 -4.98 -24.60
C VAL A 171 8.26 -6.18 -25.02
N LYS A 172 8.82 -7.08 -25.86
CA LYS A 172 8.12 -8.25 -26.39
C LYS A 172 7.32 -9.04 -25.38
N ARG A 173 7.80 -9.14 -24.14
CA ARG A 173 7.12 -9.88 -23.07
C ARG A 173 5.86 -9.21 -22.53
N GLU A 174 5.81 -7.88 -22.52
CA GLU A 174 4.65 -7.15 -22.00
C GLU A 174 3.49 -7.22 -23.04
N PHE A 175 3.82 -7.26 -24.33
CA PHE A 175 2.85 -7.32 -25.44
C PHE A 175 2.57 -8.73 -25.98
N GLY A 176 3.40 -9.72 -25.62
CA GLY A 176 3.25 -11.11 -26.01
C GLY A 176 3.86 -11.47 -27.36
N PHE A 177 4.92 -10.79 -27.80
CA PHE A 177 5.62 -11.16 -29.03
C PHE A 177 6.55 -12.38 -28.80
N PRO A 178 6.58 -13.34 -29.74
CA PRO A 178 7.53 -14.47 -29.73
C PRO A 178 8.99 -14.01 -29.62
N ASN A 179 9.89 -14.87 -29.17
CA ASN A 179 11.30 -14.45 -29.00
C ASN A 179 11.99 -14.14 -30.34
N ASP A 180 11.57 -14.83 -31.39
CA ASP A 180 12.05 -14.85 -32.78
C ASP A 180 11.15 -14.03 -33.73
N PHE A 181 10.26 -13.17 -33.20
CA PHE A 181 9.29 -12.45 -34.03
C PHE A 181 9.94 -11.58 -35.13
N LEU A 182 11.13 -11.02 -34.90
CA LEU A 182 11.85 -10.24 -35.90
C LEU A 182 12.39 -11.10 -37.05
N ASP A 183 12.77 -12.35 -36.76
CA ASP A 183 13.41 -13.25 -37.74
C ASP A 183 12.39 -14.13 -38.46
N ASN A 184 11.26 -14.41 -37.82
CA ASN A 184 10.26 -15.37 -38.30
C ASN A 184 8.92 -14.71 -38.66
N LEU A 185 8.37 -13.86 -37.78
CA LEU A 185 7.06 -13.22 -38.01
C LEU A 185 7.18 -12.08 -39.04
N VAL A 186 8.14 -11.17 -38.86
CA VAL A 186 8.30 -9.98 -39.71
C VAL A 186 8.49 -10.34 -41.19
N PRO A 187 9.36 -11.31 -41.58
CA PRO A 187 9.50 -11.67 -43.00
C PRO A 187 8.25 -12.33 -43.61
N ARG A 188 7.45 -13.03 -42.79
CA ARG A 188 6.21 -13.67 -43.25
C ARG A 188 5.08 -12.68 -43.50
N TYR A 189 5.11 -11.52 -42.86
CA TYR A 189 4.13 -10.43 -43.00
C TYR A 189 4.78 -9.18 -43.63
N SER A 190 5.50 -9.40 -44.74
CA SER A 190 6.23 -8.36 -45.47
C SER A 190 5.33 -7.26 -46.06
N GLU A 191 4.03 -7.54 -46.22
CA GLU A 191 3.02 -6.58 -46.63
C GLU A 191 2.77 -5.50 -45.56
N TYR A 192 2.99 -5.83 -44.28
CA TYR A 192 2.83 -4.89 -43.17
C TYR A 192 4.16 -4.35 -42.68
N PHE A 193 5.23 -5.16 -42.69
CA PHE A 193 6.46 -4.84 -42.00
C PHE A 193 7.69 -4.81 -42.90
N ARG A 194 8.52 -3.79 -42.72
CA ARG A 194 9.83 -3.70 -43.37
C ARG A 194 10.92 -3.39 -42.34
N LEU A 195 12.00 -4.15 -42.39
CA LEU A 195 13.19 -3.91 -41.56
C LEU A 195 14.15 -2.98 -42.29
N ILE A 196 14.44 -1.82 -41.70
CA ILE A 196 15.34 -0.80 -42.22
C ILE A 196 16.58 -0.70 -41.32
N ARG A 197 17.76 -0.50 -41.93
CA ARG A 197 18.98 -0.13 -41.19
C ARG A 197 18.98 1.39 -40.98
N GLY A 198 19.07 1.82 -39.73
CA GLY A 198 19.17 3.24 -39.39
C GLY A 198 20.52 3.85 -39.76
N SER A 199 20.58 5.18 -39.77
CA SER A 199 21.77 5.97 -40.15
C SER A 199 22.95 5.92 -39.17
N GLY A 200 22.87 5.10 -38.11
CA GLY A 200 23.94 4.87 -37.13
C GLY A 200 24.26 3.37 -36.99
N GLU A 201 25.51 3.04 -36.65
CA GLU A 201 26.02 1.66 -36.63
C GLU A 201 25.10 0.68 -35.89
N GLY A 202 24.54 -0.30 -36.62
CA GLY A 202 23.87 -1.48 -36.06
C GLY A 202 22.40 -1.35 -35.66
N ASN A 203 21.80 -0.15 -35.71
CA ASN A 203 20.41 0.02 -35.26
C ASN A 203 19.40 -0.39 -36.34
N LEU A 204 18.68 -1.49 -36.10
CA LEU A 204 17.56 -1.94 -36.94
C LEU A 204 16.26 -1.27 -36.49
N PHE A 205 15.47 -0.82 -37.46
CA PHE A 205 14.15 -0.24 -37.26
C PHE A 205 13.10 -1.05 -38.00
N LEU A 206 11.94 -1.19 -37.39
CA LEU A 206 10.76 -1.80 -37.99
C LEU A 206 9.81 -0.70 -38.44
N GLU A 207 9.50 -0.69 -39.73
CA GLU A 207 8.59 0.26 -40.37
C GLU A 207 7.28 -0.42 -40.73
N LEU A 208 6.18 0.32 -40.62
CA LEU A 208 4.88 -0.08 -41.15
C LEU A 208 4.76 0.31 -42.63
N VAL A 209 4.66 -0.68 -43.51
CA VAL A 209 4.55 -0.50 -44.96
C VAL A 209 3.10 -0.19 -45.37
N SER A 210 2.16 -0.99 -44.88
CA SER A 210 0.73 -0.86 -45.22
C SER A 210 -0.09 -0.51 -43.99
N TRP A 211 -0.97 0.48 -44.15
CA TRP A 211 -1.90 0.92 -43.12
C TRP A 211 -3.24 0.20 -43.29
N ASN A 212 -3.61 -0.64 -42.32
CA ASN A 212 -4.92 -1.29 -42.30
C ASN A 212 -5.89 -0.50 -41.40
N PRO A 213 -6.95 0.13 -41.95
CA PRO A 213 -7.93 0.89 -41.17
C PRO A 213 -8.66 0.06 -40.10
N GLU A 214 -8.83 -1.25 -40.30
CA GLU A 214 -9.49 -2.13 -39.31
C GLU A 214 -8.70 -2.23 -38.00
N PHE A 215 -7.38 -2.02 -38.06
CA PHE A 215 -6.52 -1.95 -36.87
C PHE A 215 -6.49 -0.55 -36.26
N ALA A 216 -6.90 0.49 -36.99
CA ALA A 216 -6.86 1.89 -36.57
C ALA A 216 -8.04 2.30 -35.66
N LYS A 217 -8.74 1.33 -35.05
CA LYS A 217 -9.78 1.57 -34.05
C LYS A 217 -9.25 1.24 -32.65
N SER A 218 -9.24 2.24 -31.77
CA SER A 218 -8.85 2.09 -30.37
C SER A 218 -9.89 1.29 -29.59
N VAL A 219 -9.50 0.76 -28.43
CA VAL A 219 -10.44 0.05 -27.55
C VAL A 219 -11.62 0.93 -27.11
N ILE A 220 -11.39 2.24 -26.96
CA ILE A 220 -12.44 3.19 -26.56
C ILE A 220 -13.42 3.44 -27.72
N GLU A 221 -12.91 3.58 -28.95
CA GLU A 221 -13.76 3.73 -30.13
C GLU A 221 -14.60 2.48 -30.39
N LYS A 222 -13.99 1.29 -30.32
CA LYS A 222 -14.71 0.02 -30.48
C LYS A 222 -15.83 -0.14 -29.46
N ARG A 223 -15.57 0.16 -28.19
CA ARG A 223 -16.59 0.11 -27.13
C ARG A 223 -17.76 1.04 -27.43
N ALA A 224 -17.49 2.26 -27.89
CA ALA A 224 -18.54 3.22 -28.23
C ALA A 224 -19.35 2.81 -29.48
N GLU A 225 -18.69 2.19 -30.47
CA GLU A 225 -19.36 1.62 -31.65
C GLU A 225 -20.28 0.46 -31.26
N GLU A 226 -19.78 -0.49 -30.46
CA GLU A 226 -20.57 -1.61 -29.92
C GLU A 226 -21.78 -1.13 -29.09
N GLU A 227 -21.60 -0.12 -28.22
CA GLU A 227 -22.70 0.46 -27.45
C GLU A 227 -23.71 1.19 -28.34
N SER A 228 -23.24 1.83 -29.42
CA SER A 228 -24.10 2.49 -30.39
C SER A 228 -24.96 1.50 -31.16
N GLU A 229 -24.38 0.37 -31.56
CA GLU A 229 -25.08 -0.72 -32.23
C GLU A 229 -26.14 -1.36 -31.32
N LEU A 230 -25.82 -1.56 -30.03
CA LEU A 230 -26.73 -2.15 -29.05
C LEU A 230 -27.90 -1.23 -28.66
N THR A 231 -27.65 0.07 -28.54
CA THR A 231 -28.66 1.04 -28.08
C THR A 231 -29.40 1.73 -29.22
N GLY A 232 -28.88 1.67 -30.45
CA GLY A 232 -29.37 2.41 -31.61
C GLY A 232 -29.12 3.92 -31.53
N ILE A 233 -28.38 4.38 -30.52
CA ILE A 233 -28.05 5.80 -30.28
C ILE A 233 -26.56 5.98 -30.52
N ARG A 234 -26.16 7.01 -31.27
CA ARG A 234 -24.74 7.32 -31.48
C ARG A 234 -24.08 7.72 -30.16
N VAL A 235 -23.29 6.81 -29.59
CA VAL A 235 -22.47 7.03 -28.39
C VAL A 235 -21.16 7.66 -28.80
N ARG A 236 -20.72 8.70 -28.09
CA ARG A 236 -19.40 9.30 -28.33
C ARG A 236 -18.31 8.48 -27.61
N PRO A 237 -17.15 8.22 -28.22
CA PRO A 237 -16.02 7.63 -27.54
C PRO A 237 -15.59 8.47 -26.33
N ASN A 238 -15.53 7.87 -25.15
CA ASN A 238 -15.06 8.55 -23.95
C ASN A 238 -14.44 7.57 -22.94
N PHE A 239 -13.58 8.08 -22.06
CA PHE A 239 -12.90 7.28 -21.06
C PHE A 239 -13.86 6.87 -19.94
N HIS A 240 -13.79 5.60 -19.53
CA HIS A 240 -14.41 5.15 -18.29
C HIS A 240 -13.63 5.70 -17.10
N TYR A 241 -14.27 6.55 -16.29
CA TYR A 241 -13.62 7.22 -15.17
C TYR A 241 -14.26 6.82 -13.85
N GLU A 242 -13.59 5.94 -13.10
CA GLU A 242 -14.05 5.47 -11.80
C GLU A 242 -12.98 5.62 -10.72
N LEU A 243 -13.29 6.42 -9.70
CA LEU A 243 -12.43 6.56 -8.55
C LEU A 243 -12.69 5.40 -7.56
N PRO A 244 -11.64 4.86 -6.92
CA PRO A 244 -11.80 3.87 -5.87
C PRO A 244 -12.73 4.36 -4.75
N GLN A 245 -13.47 3.44 -4.13
CA GLN A 245 -14.35 3.77 -3.02
C GLN A 245 -13.58 4.47 -1.88
N GLY A 246 -14.07 5.63 -1.44
CA GLY A 246 -13.42 6.46 -0.42
C GLY A 246 -12.29 7.36 -0.94
N PHE A 247 -12.04 7.38 -2.26
CA PHE A 247 -11.12 8.33 -2.89
C PHE A 247 -11.87 9.59 -3.31
N PHE A 248 -11.43 10.75 -2.80
CA PHE A 248 -12.03 12.05 -3.12
C PHE A 248 -11.00 12.99 -3.72
N LEU A 249 -11.34 13.53 -4.90
CA LEU A 249 -10.60 14.64 -5.50
C LEU A 249 -11.00 15.97 -4.85
N LYS A 250 -10.03 16.88 -4.72
CA LYS A 250 -10.28 18.28 -4.39
C LYS A 250 -11.23 18.90 -5.44
N LYS A 251 -12.01 19.90 -5.03
CA LYS A 251 -13.00 20.57 -5.88
C LYS A 251 -12.41 21.01 -7.24
N GLU A 252 -11.29 21.74 -7.20
CA GLU A 252 -10.59 22.23 -8.41
C GLU A 252 -10.24 21.09 -9.38
N MET A 253 -9.73 19.96 -8.85
CA MET A 253 -9.34 18.81 -9.68
C MET A 253 -10.57 18.09 -10.25
N ARG A 254 -11.68 18.05 -9.51
CA ARG A 254 -12.92 17.44 -9.98
C ARG A 254 -13.53 18.24 -11.14
N GLU A 255 -13.54 19.57 -11.02
CA GLU A 255 -14.00 20.47 -12.09
C GLU A 255 -13.10 20.32 -13.33
N TRP A 256 -11.78 20.32 -13.14
CA TRP A 256 -10.84 20.07 -14.24
C TRP A 256 -11.05 18.70 -14.92
N VAL A 257 -11.25 17.62 -14.16
CA VAL A 257 -11.52 16.30 -14.74
C VAL A 257 -12.84 16.28 -15.52
N ARG A 258 -13.88 16.97 -15.04
CA ARG A 258 -15.16 17.11 -15.75
C ARG A 258 -14.93 17.80 -17.10
N ASP A 259 -14.30 18.97 -17.08
CA ASP A 259 -14.05 19.76 -18.30
C ASP A 259 -13.13 18.99 -19.27
N TRP A 260 -12.12 18.27 -18.75
CA TRP A 260 -11.26 17.40 -19.54
C TRP A 260 -12.01 16.20 -20.13
N LEU A 261 -12.94 15.61 -19.39
CA LEU A 261 -13.79 14.52 -19.90
C LEU A 261 -14.70 15.02 -21.02
N GLU A 262 -15.22 16.25 -20.94
CA GLU A 262 -16.07 16.87 -21.97
C GLU A 262 -15.35 17.08 -23.31
N LEU A 263 -14.02 17.27 -23.32
CA LEU A 263 -13.24 17.32 -24.56
C LEU A 263 -13.48 16.09 -25.45
N ASP A 264 -13.47 16.31 -26.75
CA ASP A 264 -13.61 15.24 -27.74
C ASP A 264 -12.45 14.25 -27.65
N TYR A 265 -12.76 12.97 -27.85
CA TYR A 265 -11.76 11.93 -27.88
C TYR A 265 -10.92 12.04 -29.15
N ILE A 266 -9.60 12.02 -29.00
CA ILE A 266 -8.64 12.03 -30.10
C ILE A 266 -8.03 10.64 -30.20
N SER A 267 -8.16 10.02 -31.36
CA SER A 267 -7.71 8.65 -31.57
C SER A 267 -6.18 8.54 -31.45
N PRO A 268 -5.64 7.48 -30.83
CA PRO A 268 -4.19 7.22 -30.77
C PRO A 268 -3.54 7.14 -32.15
N TYR A 269 -4.32 6.82 -33.18
CA TYR A 269 -3.88 6.61 -34.57
C TYR A 269 -4.04 7.86 -35.44
N GLU A 270 -4.59 8.95 -34.92
CA GLU A 270 -4.79 10.21 -35.64
C GLU A 270 -3.50 11.03 -35.70
N ASP A 271 -3.29 11.74 -36.82
CA ASP A 271 -2.15 12.65 -36.97
C ASP A 271 -2.38 13.96 -36.21
N VAL A 272 -1.59 14.13 -35.15
CA VAL A 272 -1.65 15.30 -34.27
C VAL A 272 -0.45 16.21 -34.41
N SER A 273 0.23 16.16 -35.56
CA SER A 273 1.41 17.00 -35.80
C SER A 273 1.11 18.50 -35.67
N HIS A 274 -0.15 18.89 -35.87
CA HIS A 274 -0.67 20.25 -35.75
C HIS A 274 -0.94 20.71 -34.31
N LEU A 275 -1.03 19.81 -33.33
CA LEU A 275 -1.36 20.16 -31.95
C LEU A 275 -0.10 20.57 -31.15
N ASP A 276 -0.27 21.57 -30.29
CA ASP A 276 0.77 21.98 -29.36
C ASP A 276 0.93 20.97 -28.21
N GLN A 277 2.16 20.62 -27.86
CA GLN A 277 2.50 19.64 -26.82
C GLN A 277 1.97 20.02 -25.43
N ALA A 278 1.76 21.31 -25.17
CA ALA A 278 1.20 21.80 -23.90
C ALA A 278 -0.34 21.89 -23.88
N SER A 279 -1.00 21.58 -25.01
CA SER A 279 -2.46 21.70 -25.14
C SER A 279 -3.23 20.62 -24.36
N PRO A 280 -4.44 20.93 -23.84
CA PRO A 280 -5.34 19.93 -23.25
C PRO A 280 -5.67 18.77 -24.20
N GLU A 281 -5.76 19.04 -25.50
CA GLU A 281 -5.99 18.08 -26.58
C GLU A 281 -4.84 17.08 -26.67
N MET A 282 -3.59 17.53 -26.60
CA MET A 282 -2.44 16.64 -26.56
C MET A 282 -2.39 15.78 -25.29
N GLU A 283 -2.86 16.31 -24.15
CA GLU A 283 -3.02 15.49 -22.96
C GLU A 283 -4.11 14.43 -23.14
N LYS A 284 -5.26 14.80 -23.73
CA LYS A 284 -6.35 13.87 -24.05
C LYS A 284 -5.87 12.72 -24.94
N ARG A 285 -5.14 13.04 -26.01
CA ARG A 285 -4.49 12.04 -26.87
C ARG A 285 -3.48 11.20 -26.11
N SER A 286 -2.60 11.81 -25.31
CA SER A 286 -1.57 11.07 -24.56
C SER A 286 -2.21 10.03 -23.63
N VAL A 287 -3.31 10.38 -22.97
CA VAL A 287 -4.10 9.44 -22.16
C VAL A 287 -4.70 8.34 -23.03
N GLY A 288 -5.20 8.66 -24.23
CA GLY A 288 -5.65 7.69 -25.23
C GLY A 288 -4.55 6.70 -25.65
N VAL A 289 -3.36 7.20 -25.95
CA VAL A 289 -2.20 6.35 -26.33
C VAL A 289 -1.77 5.46 -25.18
N PHE A 290 -1.71 5.97 -23.94
CA PHE A 290 -1.42 5.13 -22.77
C PHE A 290 -2.50 4.08 -22.55
N HIS A 291 -3.77 4.45 -22.74
CA HIS A 291 -4.88 3.52 -22.63
C HIS A 291 -4.76 2.39 -23.66
N GLU A 292 -4.50 2.72 -24.92
CA GLU A 292 -4.32 1.72 -25.98
C GLU A 292 -3.07 0.85 -25.74
N LEU A 293 -1.92 1.44 -25.38
CA LEU A 293 -0.70 0.70 -25.06
C LEU A 293 -0.89 -0.30 -23.92
N LEU A 294 -1.56 0.13 -22.84
CA LEU A 294 -1.87 -0.77 -21.75
C LEU A 294 -2.88 -1.83 -22.22
N SER A 295 -3.88 -1.48 -23.01
CA SER A 295 -4.87 -2.42 -23.53
C SER A 295 -4.27 -3.50 -24.44
N LEU A 296 -3.20 -3.18 -25.18
CA LEU A 296 -2.45 -4.14 -26.02
C LEU A 296 -1.52 -5.06 -25.21
N SER A 297 -1.18 -4.69 -23.97
CA SER A 297 -0.35 -5.52 -23.10
C SER A 297 -1.15 -6.71 -22.55
N ILE A 298 -0.50 -7.86 -22.40
CA ILE A 298 -1.16 -9.13 -21.99
C ILE A 298 -1.90 -8.97 -20.66
N LEU A 299 -1.28 -8.29 -19.70
CA LEU A 299 -1.81 -8.10 -18.35
C LEU A 299 -2.48 -6.73 -18.16
N LYS A 300 -2.72 -5.97 -19.24
CA LYS A 300 -3.30 -4.62 -19.17
C LYS A 300 -2.52 -3.67 -18.23
N ARG A 301 -1.20 -3.90 -18.14
CA ARG A 301 -0.25 -3.19 -17.28
C ARG A 301 1.16 -3.21 -17.85
N VAL A 302 1.90 -2.12 -17.68
CA VAL A 302 3.28 -1.99 -18.17
C VAL A 302 4.13 -1.20 -17.18
N PRO A 303 5.39 -1.61 -16.91
CA PRO A 303 6.34 -0.79 -16.16
C PRO A 303 6.54 0.60 -16.80
N VAL A 304 6.43 1.66 -16.01
CA VAL A 304 6.59 3.05 -16.48
C VAL A 304 7.93 3.31 -17.18
N PRO A 305 9.08 2.78 -16.72
CA PRO A 305 10.35 2.93 -17.44
C PRO A 305 10.33 2.32 -18.85
N ILE A 306 9.48 1.31 -19.09
CA ILE A 306 9.32 0.71 -20.41
C ILE A 306 8.55 1.66 -21.33
N LEU A 307 7.45 2.24 -20.84
CA LEU A 307 6.68 3.24 -21.59
C LEU A 307 7.53 4.47 -21.95
N GLY A 308 8.39 4.91 -21.03
CA GLY A 308 9.30 6.04 -21.25
C GLY A 308 10.30 5.84 -22.38
N LYS A 309 10.62 4.60 -22.78
CA LYS A 309 11.53 4.33 -23.91
C LYS A 309 10.97 4.81 -25.26
N PHE A 310 9.66 4.96 -25.35
CA PHE A 310 8.95 5.38 -26.57
C PHE A 310 8.45 6.83 -26.49
N SER A 311 9.03 7.64 -25.59
CA SER A 311 8.56 9.02 -25.38
C SER A 311 8.71 9.87 -26.63
N GLU A 312 9.76 9.68 -27.41
CA GLU A 312 9.99 10.40 -28.66
C GLU A 312 9.00 9.95 -29.74
N GLU A 313 8.87 8.63 -29.94
CA GLU A 313 8.04 8.05 -30.99
C GLU A 313 6.54 8.31 -30.80
N TYR A 314 6.05 8.30 -29.56
CA TYR A 314 4.64 8.57 -29.24
C TYR A 314 4.37 10.03 -28.84
N ARG A 315 5.41 10.88 -28.83
CA ARG A 315 5.34 12.31 -28.46
C ARG A 315 4.86 12.53 -27.02
N PHE A 316 5.34 11.74 -26.07
CA PHE A 316 5.05 11.94 -24.65
C PHE A 316 5.79 13.15 -24.08
N SER A 317 5.16 13.85 -23.12
CA SER A 317 5.82 14.94 -22.41
C SER A 317 6.94 14.44 -21.47
N ASN A 318 7.92 15.29 -21.16
CA ASN A 318 8.99 14.97 -20.20
C ASN A 318 8.46 14.56 -18.81
N ALA A 319 7.24 15.01 -18.47
CA ALA A 319 6.55 14.68 -17.23
C ALA A 319 5.42 13.65 -17.42
N PHE A 320 5.48 12.78 -18.44
CA PHE A 320 4.39 11.84 -18.77
C PHE A 320 3.98 10.95 -17.60
N SER A 321 4.92 10.59 -16.71
CA SER A 321 4.59 9.76 -15.54
C SER A 321 3.56 10.41 -14.59
N SER A 322 3.42 11.75 -14.63
CA SER A 322 2.40 12.48 -13.87
C SER A 322 0.98 12.22 -14.37
N VAL A 323 0.81 11.83 -15.65
CA VAL A 323 -0.48 11.51 -16.27
C VAL A 323 -1.16 10.38 -15.50
N PHE A 324 -0.43 9.34 -15.10
CA PHE A 324 -0.99 8.21 -14.33
C PHE A 324 -1.52 8.62 -12.95
N THR A 325 -0.92 9.65 -12.32
CA THR A 325 -1.41 10.17 -11.04
C THR A 325 -2.55 11.17 -11.22
N ARG A 326 -2.51 11.99 -12.27
CA ARG A 326 -3.54 12.99 -12.58
C ARG A 326 -4.85 12.31 -12.99
N HIS A 327 -4.76 11.30 -13.84
CA HIS A 327 -5.88 10.51 -14.35
C HIS A 327 -6.13 9.24 -13.52
N SER A 328 -6.17 9.42 -12.19
CA SER A 328 -6.28 8.31 -11.23
C SER A 328 -7.58 7.51 -11.29
N GLY A 329 -8.61 7.99 -11.99
CA GLY A 329 -9.85 7.25 -12.26
C GLY A 329 -9.76 6.28 -13.45
N ILE A 330 -8.76 6.46 -14.32
CA ILE A 330 -8.52 5.58 -15.49
C ILE A 330 -7.35 4.65 -15.17
N PHE A 331 -6.27 5.22 -14.63
CA PHE A 331 -5.04 4.49 -14.35
C PHE A 331 -4.81 4.28 -12.86
N TYR A 332 -4.09 3.22 -12.56
CA TYR A 332 -3.44 3.03 -11.27
C TYR A 332 -1.93 2.92 -11.47
N LEU A 333 -1.17 3.59 -10.61
CA LEU A 333 0.29 3.53 -10.59
C LEU A 333 0.73 2.71 -9.38
N SER A 334 1.13 1.46 -9.56
CA SER A 334 1.65 0.66 -8.44
C SER A 334 3.14 0.96 -8.20
N LEU A 335 3.50 1.03 -6.92
CA LEU A 335 4.89 1.14 -6.45
C LEU A 335 5.45 -0.22 -5.98
N LYS A 336 4.69 -1.31 -6.15
CA LYS A 336 5.10 -2.65 -5.74
C LYS A 336 6.20 -3.20 -6.65
N GLY A 337 7.10 -4.01 -6.08
CA GLY A 337 8.18 -4.65 -6.83
C GLY A 337 9.38 -3.74 -7.14
N GLY A 338 9.45 -2.54 -6.56
CA GLY A 338 10.57 -1.61 -6.70
C GLY A 338 10.60 -0.85 -8.03
N ILE A 339 9.63 -1.10 -8.93
CA ILE A 339 9.50 -0.43 -10.23
C ILE A 339 8.07 0.09 -10.34
N LYS A 340 7.92 1.37 -10.70
CA LYS A 340 6.61 1.98 -10.95
C LYS A 340 5.93 1.27 -12.13
N THR A 341 4.74 0.72 -11.93
CA THR A 341 3.98 -0.02 -12.95
C THR A 341 2.63 0.64 -13.16
N ALA A 342 2.30 1.00 -14.39
CA ALA A 342 1.00 1.57 -14.76
C ALA A 342 0.01 0.44 -15.09
N LEU A 343 -1.23 0.55 -14.64
CA LEU A 343 -2.32 -0.40 -14.84
C LEU A 343 -3.57 0.34 -15.30
N LEU A 344 -4.38 -0.31 -16.13
CA LEU A 344 -5.75 0.13 -16.43
C LEU A 344 -6.68 -0.31 -15.30
N ARG A 345 -7.51 0.61 -14.77
CA ARG A 345 -8.48 0.27 -13.72
C ARG A 345 -9.63 -0.54 -14.26
N GLU A 346 -10.21 -0.10 -15.37
CA GLU A 346 -11.35 -0.75 -16.01
C GLU A 346 -11.06 -2.21 -16.42
N ALA A 347 -9.80 -2.54 -16.67
CA ALA A 347 -9.39 -3.89 -17.03
C ALA A 347 -9.41 -4.87 -15.85
N TYR A 348 -9.58 -4.39 -14.60
CA TYR A 348 -9.49 -5.21 -13.39
C TYR A 348 -10.75 -5.10 -12.54
N LYS A 349 -11.38 -6.24 -12.28
CA LYS A 349 -12.40 -6.36 -11.23
C LYS A 349 -11.74 -7.02 -10.03
N THR A 350 -11.52 -6.23 -8.98
CA THR A 350 -10.73 -6.64 -7.80
C THR A 350 -9.26 -6.91 -8.13
N ASP A 351 -8.84 -8.17 -8.23
CA ASP A 351 -7.47 -8.58 -8.58
C ASP A 351 -7.39 -9.41 -9.88
N GLN A 352 -8.53 -9.62 -10.56
CA GLN A 352 -8.64 -10.41 -11.80
C GLN A 352 -8.91 -9.51 -13.01
N LEU A 353 -8.40 -9.92 -14.18
CA LEU A 353 -8.67 -9.24 -15.44
C LEU A 353 -10.12 -9.50 -15.88
N VAL A 354 -10.78 -8.46 -16.38
CA VAL A 354 -12.14 -8.55 -16.95
C VAL A 354 -12.08 -9.12 -18.37
N ASP A 355 -11.20 -8.55 -19.20
CA ASP A 355 -10.94 -8.99 -20.57
C ASP A 355 -9.53 -9.59 -20.64
N SER A 356 -9.47 -10.91 -20.79
CA SER A 356 -8.24 -11.70 -20.79
C SER A 356 -7.70 -11.85 -22.21
N ASP A 357 -6.44 -11.46 -22.40
CA ASP A 357 -5.74 -11.69 -23.66
C ASP A 357 -5.58 -13.19 -23.94
N PRO A 358 -5.83 -13.69 -25.16
CA PRO A 358 -5.63 -15.11 -25.49
C PRO A 358 -4.22 -15.63 -25.18
N LEU A 359 -3.19 -14.77 -25.27
CA LEU A 359 -1.81 -15.14 -24.94
C LEU A 359 -1.57 -15.29 -23.44
N LEU A 360 -2.51 -14.87 -22.59
CA LEU A 360 -2.46 -15.10 -21.14
C LEU A 360 -2.48 -16.60 -20.82
N ALA A 361 -3.08 -17.43 -21.68
CA ALA A 361 -3.09 -18.89 -21.54
C ALA A 361 -1.67 -19.48 -21.41
N ILE A 362 -0.65 -18.87 -22.01
CA ILE A 362 0.76 -19.30 -21.85
C ILE A 362 1.20 -19.15 -20.39
N LYS A 363 0.83 -18.05 -19.75
CA LYS A 363 1.13 -17.82 -18.34
C LYS A 363 0.36 -18.79 -17.45
N ASP A 364 -0.92 -19.03 -17.75
CA ASP A 364 -1.78 -19.91 -16.96
C ASP A 364 -1.28 -21.36 -17.01
N LYS A 365 -0.97 -21.87 -18.21
CA LYS A 365 -0.31 -23.17 -18.41
C LYS A 365 1.03 -23.28 -17.69
N PHE A 366 1.82 -22.20 -17.68
CA PHE A 366 3.07 -22.17 -16.93
C PHE A 366 2.84 -22.19 -15.42
N ALA A 367 1.79 -21.51 -14.94
CA ALA A 367 1.41 -21.50 -13.55
C ALA A 367 0.94 -22.89 -13.10
N GLU A 368 0.11 -23.58 -13.88
CA GLU A 368 -0.32 -24.96 -13.64
C GLU A 368 0.89 -25.90 -13.47
N LEU A 369 1.87 -25.83 -14.40
CA LEU A 369 3.10 -26.62 -14.32
C LEU A 369 3.87 -26.39 -13.02
N LEU A 370 3.94 -25.14 -12.54
CA LEU A 370 4.62 -24.81 -11.29
C LEU A 370 3.83 -25.26 -10.06
N GLU A 371 2.51 -25.08 -10.08
CA GLU A 371 1.63 -25.49 -8.98
C GLU A 371 1.64 -27.00 -8.77
N GLU A 372 1.65 -27.78 -9.85
CA GLU A 372 1.89 -29.22 -9.78
C GLU A 372 3.21 -29.55 -9.08
N GLY A 373 4.32 -28.93 -9.51
CA GLY A 373 5.62 -29.14 -8.87
C GLY A 373 5.66 -28.69 -7.41
N TRP A 374 4.94 -27.64 -7.05
CA TRP A 374 4.85 -27.16 -5.66
C TRP A 374 4.03 -28.09 -4.78
N ARG A 375 2.94 -28.66 -5.29
CA ARG A 375 2.16 -29.69 -4.59
C ARG A 375 3.02 -30.93 -4.31
N GLU A 376 3.73 -31.41 -5.31
CA GLU A 376 4.68 -32.54 -5.16
C GLU A 376 5.75 -32.26 -4.10
N CYS A 377 6.33 -31.05 -4.12
CA CYS A 377 7.33 -30.66 -3.12
C CYS A 377 6.72 -30.59 -1.71
N ASP A 378 5.51 -30.06 -1.55
CA ASP A 378 4.85 -29.98 -0.24
C ASP A 378 4.47 -31.37 0.29
N ASP A 379 3.99 -32.26 -0.59
CA ASP A 379 3.71 -33.66 -0.26
C ASP A 379 4.98 -34.40 0.17
N GLN A 380 6.09 -34.24 -0.55
CA GLN A 380 7.38 -34.81 -0.15
C GLN A 380 7.84 -34.29 1.21
N LEU A 381 7.69 -32.99 1.48
CA LEU A 381 8.01 -32.41 2.78
C LEU A 381 7.08 -32.90 3.88
N ARG A 382 5.80 -33.12 3.60
CA ARG A 382 4.83 -33.70 4.52
C ARG A 382 5.19 -35.14 4.86
N LEU A 383 5.48 -35.99 3.86
CA LEU A 383 5.92 -37.36 4.05
C LEU A 383 7.21 -37.42 4.88
N GLN A 384 8.22 -36.58 4.58
CA GLN A 384 9.44 -36.49 5.38
C GLN A 384 9.20 -36.01 6.82
N ARG A 385 8.16 -35.22 7.08
CA ARG A 385 7.76 -34.83 8.44
C ARG A 385 7.03 -35.96 9.14
N GLU A 386 6.23 -36.74 8.43
CA GLU A 386 5.51 -37.90 8.94
C GLU A 386 6.45 -39.07 9.25
N GLU A 387 7.44 -39.35 8.39
CA GLU A 387 8.53 -40.29 8.65
C GLU A 387 9.31 -39.85 9.90
N ARG A 388 9.72 -38.57 9.97
CA ARG A 388 10.36 -38.03 11.18
C ARG A 388 9.48 -38.12 12.42
N LYS A 389 8.15 -38.00 12.28
CA LYS A 389 7.19 -38.19 13.39
C LYS A 389 7.04 -39.68 13.76
N LYS A 390 7.08 -40.60 12.80
CA LYS A 390 7.06 -42.06 13.04
C LYS A 390 8.34 -42.50 13.74
N ASP A 391 9.51 -41.97 13.32
CA ASP A 391 10.79 -42.15 14.03
C ASP A 391 10.73 -41.57 15.46
N MET A 392 9.99 -40.47 15.64
CA MET A 392 9.75 -39.83 16.94
C MET A 392 8.74 -40.58 17.84
N ILE A 393 7.88 -41.44 17.27
CA ILE A 393 6.92 -42.28 18.00
C ILE A 393 7.53 -43.66 18.31
N GLY A 394 8.41 -44.18 17.44
CA GLY A 394 9.16 -45.42 17.65
C GLY A 394 10.37 -45.29 18.58
N SER A 395 10.71 -44.08 19.05
CA SER A 395 11.80 -43.86 20.01
C SER A 395 11.29 -43.74 21.45
N ASN A 396 11.96 -44.49 22.34
CA ASN A 396 11.73 -44.60 23.78
C ASN A 396 11.41 -43.22 24.45
N PRO A 397 10.36 -43.07 25.29
CA PRO A 397 9.92 -41.80 25.88
C PRO A 397 10.98 -41.00 26.67
N LYS A 398 12.17 -41.56 26.90
CA LYS A 398 13.32 -40.89 27.51
C LYS A 398 14.09 -39.94 26.58
N SER A 399 13.76 -39.86 25.28
CA SER A 399 14.47 -38.99 24.32
C SER A 399 13.64 -37.83 23.76
N LYS A 400 12.57 -37.38 24.44
CA LYS A 400 11.96 -36.09 24.09
C LYS A 400 13.04 -35.00 24.23
N PRO A 401 13.31 -34.18 23.20
CA PRO A 401 14.27 -33.09 23.36
C PRO A 401 13.74 -32.15 24.45
N VAL A 402 14.49 -32.06 25.56
CA VAL A 402 14.22 -31.25 26.77
C VAL A 402 13.66 -29.85 26.44
N ARG A 403 14.07 -29.31 25.29
CA ARG A 403 13.64 -28.04 24.69
C ARG A 403 12.12 -27.83 24.53
N PHE A 404 11.36 -28.84 24.10
CA PHE A 404 9.92 -28.65 23.83
C PHE A 404 9.05 -28.72 25.07
N LEU A 405 9.47 -29.47 26.10
CA LEU A 405 8.79 -29.47 27.39
C LEU A 405 9.00 -28.12 28.11
N ARG A 406 10.24 -27.61 28.11
CA ARG A 406 10.60 -26.38 28.83
C ARG A 406 9.85 -25.12 28.37
N ILE A 407 9.66 -24.94 27.06
CA ILE A 407 8.96 -23.75 26.52
C ILE A 407 7.46 -23.80 26.82
N ARG A 408 6.84 -24.99 26.70
CA ARG A 408 5.42 -25.19 26.98
C ARG A 408 5.10 -24.89 28.44
N ASP A 409 5.94 -25.36 29.37
CA ASP A 409 5.75 -25.15 30.81
C ASP A 409 5.92 -23.67 31.18
N ARG A 410 6.86 -22.97 30.55
CA ARG A 410 7.07 -21.51 30.75
C ARG A 410 5.88 -20.68 30.26
N LEU A 411 5.36 -20.98 29.06
CA LEU A 411 4.15 -20.33 28.55
C LEU A 411 2.94 -20.59 29.44
N LYS A 412 2.80 -21.80 29.98
CA LYS A 412 1.72 -22.14 30.90
C LYS A 412 1.78 -21.30 32.17
N ARG A 413 2.95 -21.19 32.81
CA ARG A 413 3.14 -20.34 33.99
C ARG A 413 2.84 -18.86 33.72
N PHE A 414 3.23 -18.35 32.54
CA PHE A 414 2.92 -16.98 32.15
C PHE A 414 1.41 -16.74 32.02
N LEU A 415 0.67 -17.67 31.40
CA LEU A 415 -0.78 -17.55 31.25
C LEU A 415 -1.51 -17.64 32.61
N GLU A 416 -1.05 -18.52 33.51
CA GLU A 416 -1.57 -18.62 34.88
C GLU A 416 -1.34 -17.31 35.66
N GLU A 417 -0.19 -16.66 35.47
CA GLU A 417 0.15 -15.37 36.07
C GLU A 417 -0.65 -14.20 35.49
N GLU A 418 -0.82 -14.16 34.16
CA GLU A 418 -1.69 -13.18 33.48
C GLU A 418 -3.12 -13.25 34.01
N GLU A 419 -3.67 -14.47 34.15
CA GLU A 419 -5.01 -14.70 34.69
C GLU A 419 -5.13 -14.24 36.15
N ARG A 420 -4.09 -14.49 36.98
CA ARG A 420 -4.04 -14.01 38.37
C ARG A 420 -4.09 -12.48 38.45
N ILE A 421 -3.21 -11.79 37.72
CA ILE A 421 -3.12 -10.32 37.74
C ILE A 421 -4.44 -9.69 37.27
N VAL A 422 -5.04 -10.24 36.22
CA VAL A 422 -6.35 -9.79 35.71
C VAL A 422 -7.44 -9.95 36.77
N LYS A 423 -7.46 -11.08 37.48
CA LYS A 423 -8.47 -11.38 38.50
C LYS A 423 -8.34 -10.47 39.73
N GLU A 424 -7.11 -10.19 40.17
CA GLU A 424 -6.85 -9.27 41.28
C GLU A 424 -7.26 -7.81 40.96
N ASN A 425 -7.16 -7.43 39.67
CA ASN A 425 -7.44 -6.07 39.20
C ASN A 425 -8.78 -5.95 38.45
N GLU A 426 -9.70 -6.89 38.65
CA GLU A 426 -10.97 -6.97 37.94
C GLU A 426 -11.81 -5.70 38.15
N GLY A 427 -11.85 -5.16 39.37
CA GLY A 427 -12.55 -3.92 39.70
C GLY A 427 -12.02 -2.69 38.95
N LEU A 428 -10.69 -2.61 38.74
CA LEU A 428 -10.06 -1.55 37.95
C LEU A 428 -10.46 -1.66 36.47
N ILE A 429 -10.47 -2.88 35.92
CA ILE A 429 -10.86 -3.16 34.54
C ILE A 429 -12.33 -2.74 34.30
N VAL A 430 -13.22 -3.10 35.23
CA VAL A 430 -14.63 -2.70 35.19
C VAL A 430 -14.78 -1.18 35.27
N SER A 431 -14.06 -0.52 36.19
CA SER A 431 -14.09 0.95 36.31
C SER A 431 -13.65 1.64 35.01
N LYS A 432 -12.56 1.17 34.38
CA LYS A 432 -12.11 1.68 33.07
C LYS A 432 -13.19 1.53 32.01
N LEU A 433 -13.83 0.37 31.92
CA LEU A 433 -14.89 0.10 30.95
C LEU A 433 -16.13 0.98 31.18
N CYS A 434 -16.53 1.18 32.45
CA CYS A 434 -17.57 2.12 32.82
C CYS A 434 -17.22 3.54 32.37
N LYS A 435 -16.02 4.04 32.71
CA LYS A 435 -15.57 5.38 32.32
C LYS A 435 -15.56 5.60 30.80
N LEU A 436 -15.11 4.61 30.02
CA LEU A 436 -15.17 4.66 28.55
C LEU A 436 -16.60 4.85 28.04
N LEU A 437 -17.56 4.08 28.59
CA LEU A 437 -18.97 4.22 28.21
C LEU A 437 -19.56 5.55 28.69
N MET A 438 -19.23 6.00 29.92
CA MET A 438 -19.75 7.23 30.51
C MET A 438 -19.34 8.49 29.73
N MET A 439 -18.16 8.50 29.10
CA MET A 439 -17.72 9.60 28.23
C MET A 439 -18.42 9.63 26.86
N SER A 440 -19.02 8.51 26.43
CA SER A 440 -19.68 8.39 25.13
C SER A 440 -21.07 9.02 25.16
N LYS A 441 -21.47 9.72 24.08
CA LYS A 441 -22.71 10.50 24.03
C LYS A 441 -23.96 9.65 24.35
N ASP A 442 -24.01 8.42 23.84
CA ASP A 442 -25.16 7.52 23.95
C ASP A 442 -24.99 6.51 25.09
N LYS A 443 -23.89 6.58 25.85
CA LYS A 443 -23.49 5.57 26.86
C LYS A 443 -23.38 4.15 26.27
N VAL A 444 -23.05 4.08 24.98
CA VAL A 444 -22.99 2.86 24.18
C VAL A 444 -21.74 2.90 23.30
N LEU A 445 -20.98 1.80 23.28
CA LEU A 445 -19.82 1.64 22.40
C LEU A 445 -19.90 0.33 21.62
N SER A 446 -19.40 0.34 20.38
CA SER A 446 -19.28 -0.88 19.57
C SER A 446 -18.30 -1.88 20.21
N THR A 447 -18.69 -3.15 20.30
CA THR A 447 -17.82 -4.21 20.82
C THR A 447 -16.58 -4.41 19.95
N GLU A 448 -16.69 -4.23 18.64
CA GLU A 448 -15.56 -4.28 17.70
C GLU A 448 -14.54 -3.16 18.00
N LYS A 449 -15.02 -1.93 18.29
CA LYS A 449 -14.15 -0.82 18.67
C LYS A 449 -13.46 -1.09 20.01
N LEU A 450 -14.16 -1.67 20.99
CA LEU A 450 -13.60 -2.06 22.29
C LEU A 450 -12.54 -3.17 22.17
N VAL A 451 -12.79 -4.19 21.34
CA VAL A 451 -11.82 -5.27 21.07
C VAL A 451 -10.56 -4.73 20.40
N ASN A 452 -10.68 -3.70 19.57
CA ASN A 452 -9.54 -3.05 18.92
C ASN A 452 -8.65 -2.25 19.88
N VAL A 453 -9.13 -1.90 21.08
CA VAL A 453 -8.37 -1.14 22.09
C VAL A 453 -8.03 -1.95 23.33
N LYS A 454 -8.36 -3.24 23.36
CA LYS A 454 -8.16 -4.09 24.55
C LYS A 454 -6.73 -4.11 25.06
N ARG A 455 -5.74 -3.99 24.18
CA ARG A 455 -4.32 -4.01 24.57
C ARG A 455 -3.89 -2.71 25.24
N GLU A 456 -4.38 -1.59 24.77
CA GLU A 456 -4.04 -0.26 25.28
C GLU A 456 -4.65 -0.01 26.66
N PHE A 457 -5.86 -0.53 26.92
CA PHE A 457 -6.59 -0.34 28.18
C PHE A 457 -6.47 -1.52 29.16
N GLY A 458 -5.96 -2.67 28.71
CA GLY A 458 -5.74 -3.86 29.55
C GLY A 458 -6.98 -4.73 29.72
N PHE A 459 -7.82 -4.82 28.70
CA PHE A 459 -8.98 -5.71 28.72
C PHE A 459 -8.55 -7.16 28.39
N PRO A 460 -8.98 -8.16 29.19
CA PRO A 460 -8.77 -9.57 28.91
C PRO A 460 -9.29 -9.97 27.53
N ASN A 461 -8.76 -11.03 26.92
CA ASN A 461 -9.17 -11.42 25.55
C ASN A 461 -10.65 -11.82 25.45
N ASP A 462 -11.21 -12.31 26.54
CA ASP A 462 -12.53 -12.86 26.74
C ASP A 462 -13.44 -11.95 27.58
N PHE A 463 -13.07 -10.68 27.79
CA PHE A 463 -13.81 -9.76 28.66
C PHE A 463 -15.30 -9.62 28.29
N LEU A 464 -15.66 -9.69 27.01
CA LEU A 464 -17.06 -9.64 26.57
C LEU A 464 -17.87 -10.89 26.96
N VAL A 465 -17.22 -12.03 27.14
CA VAL A 465 -17.85 -13.32 27.41
C VAL A 465 -17.83 -13.66 28.90
N ASN A 466 -16.75 -13.32 29.61
CA ASN A 466 -16.57 -13.70 31.01
C ASN A 466 -16.78 -12.52 31.98
N LEU A 467 -16.22 -11.35 31.68
CA LEU A 467 -16.30 -10.18 32.57
C LEU A 467 -17.67 -9.48 32.47
N VAL A 468 -18.11 -9.16 31.24
CA VAL A 468 -19.35 -8.40 31.01
C VAL A 468 -20.59 -9.07 31.62
N PRO A 469 -20.82 -10.40 31.47
CA PRO A 469 -21.98 -11.05 32.09
C PRO A 469 -21.92 -11.08 33.62
N LYS A 470 -20.73 -11.11 34.22
CA LYS A 470 -20.56 -11.08 35.69
C LYS A 470 -20.93 -9.73 36.29
N TYR A 471 -20.82 -8.64 35.52
CA TYR A 471 -21.17 -7.27 35.91
C TYR A 471 -22.40 -6.77 35.15
N SER A 472 -23.47 -7.56 35.11
CA SER A 472 -24.74 -7.23 34.46
C SER A 472 -25.42 -5.97 34.99
N ASP A 473 -25.10 -5.57 36.22
CA ASP A 473 -25.59 -4.34 36.85
C ASP A 473 -25.04 -3.09 36.17
N TYR A 474 -23.86 -3.19 35.55
CA TYR A 474 -23.20 -2.11 34.83
C TYR A 474 -23.35 -2.23 33.32
N PHE A 475 -23.35 -3.44 32.77
CA PHE A 475 -23.23 -3.65 31.33
C PHE A 475 -24.35 -4.48 30.74
N ARG A 476 -24.81 -4.07 29.54
CA ARG A 476 -25.76 -4.83 28.73
C ARG A 476 -25.26 -4.93 27.29
N LEU A 477 -25.26 -6.15 26.75
CA LEU A 477 -24.92 -6.40 25.35
C LEU A 477 -26.17 -6.24 24.48
N ILE A 478 -26.11 -5.39 23.45
CA ILE A 478 -27.22 -5.11 22.54
C ILE A 478 -26.82 -5.53 21.11
N LYS A 479 -27.75 -6.14 20.38
CA LYS A 479 -27.57 -6.46 18.96
C LYS A 479 -27.80 -5.22 18.11
N GLY A 480 -26.88 -4.98 17.18
CA GLY A 480 -26.95 -3.89 16.21
C GLY A 480 -27.94 -4.16 15.07
N PRO A 481 -28.25 -3.13 14.26
CA PRO A 481 -29.18 -3.22 13.13
C PRO A 481 -28.65 -4.03 11.95
N ARG A 482 -27.35 -4.37 11.93
CA ARG A 482 -26.72 -5.23 10.93
C ARG A 482 -26.27 -6.52 11.58
N GLU A 483 -26.43 -7.63 10.87
CA GLU A 483 -26.02 -8.96 11.32
C GLU A 483 -24.52 -8.97 11.65
N GLY A 484 -24.19 -9.30 12.91
CA GLY A 484 -22.81 -9.32 13.43
C GLY A 484 -22.35 -8.08 14.22
N ASN A 485 -23.07 -6.95 14.15
CA ASN A 485 -22.74 -5.79 14.99
C ASN A 485 -23.30 -5.99 16.41
N SER A 486 -22.45 -5.88 17.43
CA SER A 486 -22.87 -5.86 18.83
C SER A 486 -22.37 -4.58 19.51
N TYR A 487 -23.13 -4.10 20.49
CA TYR A 487 -22.83 -2.91 21.25
C TYR A 487 -22.86 -3.22 22.73
N LEU A 488 -21.98 -2.57 23.48
CA LEU A 488 -21.97 -2.59 24.93
C LEU A 488 -22.62 -1.30 25.43
N GLN A 489 -23.69 -1.42 26.20
CA GLN A 489 -24.40 -0.31 26.83
C GLN A 489 -24.09 -0.26 28.33
N LEU A 490 -23.94 0.95 28.86
CA LEU A 490 -23.93 1.21 30.30
C LEU A 490 -25.37 1.22 30.85
N VAL A 491 -25.64 0.36 31.83
CA VAL A 491 -26.97 0.21 32.45
C VAL A 491 -27.14 1.17 33.63
N SER A 492 -26.13 1.26 34.49
CA SER A 492 -26.15 2.07 35.70
C SER A 492 -25.03 3.12 35.69
N TRP A 493 -25.39 4.36 36.01
CA TRP A 493 -24.43 5.46 36.16
C TRP A 493 -23.92 5.49 37.60
N ASN A 494 -22.61 5.30 37.78
CA ASN A 494 -21.97 5.44 39.09
C ASN A 494 -21.25 6.80 39.19
N PRO A 495 -21.74 7.76 40.02
CA PRO A 495 -21.11 9.07 40.19
C PRO A 495 -19.65 9.01 40.65
N GLU A 496 -19.25 7.97 41.39
CA GLU A 496 -17.86 7.79 41.85
C GLU A 496 -16.89 7.63 40.68
N PHE A 497 -17.35 7.03 39.57
CA PHE A 497 -16.55 6.90 38.35
C PHE A 497 -16.60 8.15 37.47
N ALA A 498 -17.55 9.07 37.70
CA ALA A 498 -17.71 10.30 36.92
C ALA A 498 -16.73 11.42 37.33
N LYS A 499 -15.67 11.08 38.07
CA LYS A 499 -14.58 12.00 38.43
C LYS A 499 -13.39 11.78 37.49
N SER A 500 -13.10 12.81 36.68
CA SER A 500 -11.90 12.85 35.82
C SER A 500 -10.63 12.99 36.65
N VAL A 501 -9.50 12.54 36.12
CA VAL A 501 -8.18 12.65 36.78
C VAL A 501 -7.85 14.09 37.18
N ILE A 502 -8.18 15.07 36.32
CA ILE A 502 -7.94 16.49 36.58
C ILE A 502 -8.77 17.01 37.75
N LYS A 503 -10.07 16.69 37.76
CA LYS A 503 -10.97 17.07 38.86
C LYS A 503 -10.56 16.42 40.18
N LYS A 504 -10.21 15.13 40.14
CA LYS A 504 -9.74 14.40 41.33
C LYS A 504 -8.48 15.04 41.93
N ARG A 505 -7.50 15.42 41.09
CA ARG A 505 -6.29 16.10 41.52
C ARG A 505 -6.58 17.44 42.20
N ALA A 506 -7.49 18.23 41.63
CA ALA A 506 -7.86 19.52 42.21
C ALA A 506 -8.61 19.37 43.55
N GLU A 507 -9.48 18.37 43.68
CA GLU A 507 -10.13 18.01 44.96
C GLU A 507 -9.07 17.61 46.00
N GLU A 508 -8.15 16.71 45.66
CA GLU A 508 -7.04 16.28 46.54
C GLU A 508 -6.13 17.45 46.97
N GLU A 509 -5.83 18.38 46.06
CA GLU A 509 -5.03 19.58 46.37
C GLU A 509 -5.80 20.58 47.24
N SER A 510 -7.11 20.70 47.03
CA SER A 510 -7.97 21.54 47.87
C SER A 510 -8.07 21.02 49.30
N GLU A 511 -8.18 19.70 49.46
CA GLU A 511 -8.17 19.03 50.76
C GLU A 511 -6.83 19.20 51.49
N LEU A 512 -5.72 19.13 50.75
CA LEU A 512 -4.37 19.27 51.33
C LEU A 512 -4.04 20.71 51.76
N THR A 513 -4.46 21.70 50.96
CA THR A 513 -4.11 23.11 51.17
C THR A 513 -5.16 23.91 51.95
N GLY A 514 -6.39 23.38 52.05
CA GLY A 514 -7.54 24.07 52.62
C GLY A 514 -8.10 25.20 51.74
N ILE A 515 -7.57 25.39 50.53
CA ILE A 515 -7.97 26.42 49.57
C ILE A 515 -8.72 25.73 48.42
N GLN A 516 -9.85 26.28 47.98
CA GLN A 516 -10.56 25.74 46.82
C GLN A 516 -9.73 25.92 45.54
N VAL A 517 -9.20 24.82 45.01
CA VAL A 517 -8.43 24.77 43.76
C VAL A 517 -9.37 24.42 42.61
N GLN A 518 -9.37 25.24 41.56
CA GLN A 518 -10.14 24.96 40.35
C GLN A 518 -9.44 23.90 39.48
N PRO A 519 -10.16 22.93 38.91
CA PRO A 519 -9.57 21.94 38.02
C PRO A 519 -8.98 22.61 36.79
N ASN A 520 -7.70 22.39 36.50
CA ASN A 520 -7.07 22.86 35.28
C ASN A 520 -6.01 21.88 34.75
N PHE A 521 -5.72 21.99 33.46
CA PHE A 521 -4.72 21.14 32.81
C PHE A 521 -3.31 21.53 33.25
N HIS A 522 -2.51 20.53 33.62
CA HIS A 522 -1.07 20.74 33.74
C HIS A 522 -0.48 20.94 32.34
N TYR A 523 0.13 22.09 32.11
CA TYR A 523 0.67 22.49 30.82
C TYR A 523 2.17 22.72 30.93
N ASP A 524 2.97 21.76 30.45
CA ASP A 524 4.43 21.81 30.54
C ASP A 524 5.06 21.72 29.14
N LEU A 525 5.70 22.81 28.72
CA LEU A 525 6.43 22.89 27.45
C LEU A 525 7.92 22.72 27.71
N PRO A 526 8.60 21.79 27.01
CA PRO A 526 10.05 21.71 27.08
C PRO A 526 10.69 23.06 26.71
N GLU A 527 11.76 23.44 27.41
CA GLU A 527 12.48 24.71 27.19
C GLU A 527 12.92 24.91 25.73
N GLU A 528 13.13 23.81 25.00
CA GLU A 528 13.55 23.77 23.60
C GLU A 528 12.43 24.11 22.60
N VAL A 529 11.16 24.19 23.03
CA VAL A 529 10.00 24.39 22.16
C VAL A 529 9.53 25.84 22.19
N PHE A 530 9.86 26.59 21.13
CA PHE A 530 9.42 27.97 20.98
C PHE A 530 8.06 28.07 20.29
N LEU A 531 7.03 28.44 21.06
CA LEU A 531 5.74 28.88 20.52
C LEU A 531 5.80 30.35 20.09
N LYS A 532 5.15 30.68 18.97
CA LYS A 532 4.89 32.06 18.54
C LYS A 532 4.08 32.81 19.60
N LYS A 533 4.27 34.13 19.71
CA LYS A 533 3.62 34.96 20.72
C LYS A 533 2.10 34.82 20.70
N GLU A 534 1.51 34.88 19.52
CA GLU A 534 0.05 34.78 19.33
C GLU A 534 -0.51 33.43 19.81
N MET A 535 0.26 32.36 19.64
CA MET A 535 -0.13 31.03 20.11
C MET A 535 0.00 30.90 21.62
N ARG A 536 0.96 31.58 22.26
CA ARG A 536 1.07 31.59 23.73
C ARG A 536 -0.09 32.34 24.37
N GLU A 537 -0.44 33.50 23.83
CA GLU A 537 -1.60 34.29 24.27
C GLU A 537 -2.88 33.47 24.12
N TRP A 538 -3.10 32.85 22.96
CA TRP A 538 -4.26 31.97 22.74
C TRP A 538 -4.32 30.78 23.73
N ILE A 539 -3.19 30.18 24.09
CA ILE A 539 -3.14 29.08 25.07
C ILE A 539 -3.44 29.61 26.49
N SER A 540 -2.97 30.80 26.83
CA SER A 540 -3.28 31.46 28.11
C SER A 540 -4.79 31.67 28.24
N ASP A 541 -5.40 32.31 27.24
CA ASP A 541 -6.85 32.53 27.19
C ASP A 541 -7.62 31.21 27.26
N TRP A 542 -7.14 30.17 26.56
CA TRP A 542 -7.74 28.84 26.60
C TRP A 542 -7.60 28.17 27.97
N LEU A 543 -6.49 28.37 28.69
CA LEU A 543 -6.28 27.82 30.04
C LEU A 543 -7.19 28.48 31.09
N GLU A 544 -7.56 29.75 30.88
CA GLU A 544 -8.50 30.49 31.73
C GLU A 544 -9.96 30.04 31.56
N LEU A 545 -10.31 29.36 30.47
CA LEU A 545 -11.65 28.77 30.31
C LEU A 545 -11.94 27.74 31.40
N ASP A 546 -13.18 27.75 31.90
CA ASP A 546 -13.67 26.78 32.86
C ASP A 546 -13.46 25.35 32.38
N TYR A 547 -13.02 24.47 33.28
CA TYR A 547 -12.84 23.07 32.96
C TYR A 547 -14.18 22.36 32.83
N ILE A 548 -14.37 21.69 31.70
CA ILE A 548 -15.56 20.89 31.41
C ILE A 548 -15.20 19.41 31.56
N SER A 549 -15.87 18.73 32.49
CA SER A 549 -15.60 17.31 32.74
C SER A 549 -15.94 16.46 31.50
N PRO A 550 -15.13 15.42 31.18
CA PRO A 550 -15.44 14.42 30.15
C PRO A 550 -16.81 13.76 30.31
N TYR A 551 -17.31 13.71 31.55
CA TYR A 551 -18.56 13.04 31.95
C TYR A 551 -19.78 13.98 31.98
N GLU A 552 -19.61 15.28 31.73
CA GLU A 552 -20.70 16.25 31.68
C GLU A 552 -21.47 16.20 30.35
N ASP A 553 -22.77 16.53 30.42
CA ASP A 553 -23.60 16.65 29.23
C ASP A 553 -23.31 17.97 28.50
N VAL A 554 -22.84 17.84 27.26
CA VAL A 554 -22.52 18.95 26.36
C VAL A 554 -23.38 18.95 25.10
N SER A 555 -24.57 18.37 25.19
CA SER A 555 -25.61 18.45 24.15
C SER A 555 -25.85 19.88 23.65
N HIS A 556 -25.74 20.87 24.54
CA HIS A 556 -26.01 22.28 24.32
C HIS A 556 -24.86 23.09 23.67
N LEU A 557 -23.62 22.57 23.66
CA LEU A 557 -22.46 23.32 23.14
C LEU A 557 -22.31 23.17 21.63
N ASP A 558 -21.87 24.25 20.97
CA ASP A 558 -21.53 24.23 19.56
C ASP A 558 -20.20 23.49 19.32
N GLN A 559 -20.18 22.61 18.31
CA GLN A 559 -19.05 21.73 18.00
C GLN A 559 -17.77 22.50 17.62
N ALA A 560 -17.91 23.76 17.19
CA ALA A 560 -16.80 24.65 16.81
C ALA A 560 -16.34 25.59 17.95
N SER A 561 -16.95 25.52 19.14
CA SER A 561 -16.64 26.42 20.25
C SER A 561 -15.34 26.06 20.98
N SER A 562 -14.74 27.04 21.66
CA SER A 562 -13.52 26.83 22.47
C SER A 562 -13.78 25.91 23.67
N GLU A 563 -14.99 25.93 24.21
CA GLU A 563 -15.48 25.04 25.26
C GLU A 563 -15.54 23.58 24.80
N MET A 564 -16.01 23.31 23.58
CA MET A 564 -15.98 21.96 23.01
C MET A 564 -14.56 21.47 22.74
N GLU A 565 -13.64 22.37 22.39
CA GLU A 565 -12.22 22.04 22.34
C GLU A 565 -11.65 21.72 23.73
N LYS A 566 -11.98 22.52 24.75
CA LYS A 566 -11.60 22.29 26.16
C LYS A 566 -12.05 20.91 26.63
N ARG A 567 -13.32 20.55 26.39
CA ARG A 567 -13.84 19.21 26.66
C ARG A 567 -13.12 18.14 25.86
N SER A 568 -12.87 18.35 24.57
CA SER A 568 -12.18 17.37 23.73
C SER A 568 -10.79 17.04 24.27
N VAL A 569 -10.05 18.05 24.74
CA VAL A 569 -8.77 17.88 25.42
C VAL A 569 -8.95 17.10 26.73
N GLY A 570 -9.99 17.40 27.52
CA GLY A 570 -10.35 16.66 28.72
C GLY A 570 -10.62 15.18 28.47
N VAL A 571 -11.43 14.85 27.46
CA VAL A 571 -11.75 13.46 27.09
C VAL A 571 -10.49 12.72 26.62
N LEU A 572 -9.65 13.36 25.81
CA LEU A 572 -8.38 12.78 25.36
C LEU A 572 -7.41 12.56 26.51
N HIS A 573 -7.35 13.50 27.46
CA HIS A 573 -6.56 13.37 28.68
C HIS A 573 -7.03 12.18 29.52
N GLU A 574 -8.34 12.04 29.76
CA GLU A 574 -8.91 10.92 30.51
C GLU A 574 -8.68 9.58 29.79
N LEU A 575 -8.90 9.52 28.46
CA LEU A 575 -8.65 8.31 27.66
C LEU A 575 -7.19 7.85 27.73
N LEU A 576 -6.24 8.78 27.63
CA LEU A 576 -4.84 8.45 27.79
C LEU A 576 -4.56 8.02 29.23
N SER A 577 -5.13 8.70 30.22
CA SER A 577 -4.96 8.38 31.64
C SER A 577 -5.45 6.97 32.02
N LEU A 578 -6.48 6.46 31.33
CA LEU A 578 -7.02 5.11 31.52
C LEU A 578 -6.21 4.01 30.81
N SER A 579 -5.33 4.37 29.86
CA SER A 579 -4.49 3.41 29.16
C SER A 579 -3.28 2.98 29.99
N ILE A 580 -2.85 1.71 29.89
CA ILE A 580 -1.79 1.12 30.73
C ILE A 580 -0.49 1.93 30.64
N LEU A 581 -0.14 2.38 29.43
CA LEU A 581 1.10 3.10 29.15
C LEU A 581 0.87 4.60 28.97
N LYS A 582 -0.29 5.13 29.37
CA LYS A 582 -0.65 6.55 29.20
C LYS A 582 -0.40 7.08 27.77
N LYS A 583 -0.59 6.19 26.78
CA LYS A 583 -0.34 6.43 25.36
C LYS A 583 -1.21 5.55 24.47
N VAL A 584 -1.74 6.12 23.40
CA VAL A 584 -2.62 5.43 22.45
C VAL A 584 -2.33 5.92 21.02
N PRO A 585 -2.30 5.03 20.01
CA PRO A 585 -2.23 5.44 18.61
C PRO A 585 -3.36 6.39 18.21
N VAL A 586 -3.03 7.52 17.57
CA VAL A 586 -4.02 8.53 17.13
C VAL A 586 -5.09 7.94 16.19
N PRO A 587 -4.76 7.03 15.24
CA PRO A 587 -5.79 6.40 14.41
C PRO A 587 -6.80 5.56 15.19
N ILE A 588 -6.41 5.04 16.36
CA ILE A 588 -7.32 4.28 17.24
C ILE A 588 -8.28 5.24 17.95
N LEU A 589 -7.77 6.34 18.51
CA LEU A 589 -8.61 7.38 19.13
C LEU A 589 -9.62 7.97 18.14
N GLY A 590 -9.19 8.16 16.88
CA GLY A 590 -10.06 8.67 15.82
C GLY A 590 -11.24 7.77 15.47
N LYS A 591 -11.19 6.46 15.79
CA LYS A 591 -12.35 5.57 15.57
C LYS A 591 -13.53 5.89 16.48
N PHE A 592 -13.30 6.63 17.57
CA PHE A 592 -14.33 7.02 18.54
C PHE A 592 -14.75 8.49 18.38
N SER A 593 -14.44 9.12 17.23
CA SER A 593 -14.75 10.53 17.01
C SER A 593 -16.23 10.86 17.10
N GLU A 594 -17.09 9.96 16.62
CA GLU A 594 -18.55 10.14 16.68
C GLU A 594 -19.07 9.98 18.11
N GLU A 595 -18.62 8.95 18.83
CA GLU A 595 -19.10 8.65 20.18
C GLU A 595 -18.65 9.68 21.22
N TYR A 596 -17.43 10.22 21.09
CA TYR A 596 -16.90 11.23 22.02
C TYR A 596 -17.10 12.67 21.54
N ARG A 597 -17.72 12.86 20.37
CA ARG A 597 -17.94 14.17 19.71
C ARG A 597 -16.65 14.94 19.48
N PHE A 598 -15.64 14.28 18.93
CA PHE A 598 -14.43 14.96 18.47
C PHE A 598 -14.68 15.72 17.16
N SER A 599 -14.07 16.90 17.02
CA SER A 599 -14.18 17.69 15.78
C SER A 599 -13.51 16.99 14.58
N ASN A 600 -13.86 17.39 13.35
CA ASN A 600 -13.22 16.90 12.13
C ASN A 600 -11.70 17.15 12.09
N ALA A 601 -11.21 18.07 12.93
CA ALA A 601 -9.81 18.41 13.08
C ALA A 601 -9.19 17.85 14.37
N PHE A 602 -9.78 16.86 15.06
CA PHE A 602 -9.30 16.40 16.38
C PHE A 602 -7.81 16.03 16.42
N SER A 603 -7.24 15.52 15.32
CA SER A 603 -5.81 15.21 15.25
C SER A 603 -4.91 16.45 15.41
N SER A 604 -5.41 17.66 15.11
CA SER A 604 -4.70 18.92 15.34
C SER A 604 -4.67 19.32 16.82
N VAL A 605 -5.58 18.81 17.65
CA VAL A 605 -5.63 19.08 19.10
C VAL A 605 -4.32 18.68 19.75
N PHE A 606 -3.77 17.51 19.40
CA PHE A 606 -2.47 17.06 19.94
C PHE A 606 -1.29 17.97 19.55
N THR A 607 -1.36 18.63 18.38
CA THR A 607 -0.30 19.56 17.94
C THR A 607 -0.49 20.96 18.52
N ARG A 608 -1.74 21.39 18.75
CA ARG A 608 -2.06 22.69 19.34
C ARG A 608 -1.79 22.71 20.84
N HIS A 609 -2.10 21.61 21.53
CA HIS A 609 -1.92 21.44 22.98
C HIS A 609 -0.65 20.63 23.27
N SER A 610 0.48 21.09 22.73
CA SER A 610 1.75 20.38 22.79
C SER A 610 2.40 20.37 24.17
N GLY A 611 1.93 21.19 25.12
CA GLY A 611 2.31 21.14 26.54
C GLY A 611 1.57 20.07 27.36
N ILE A 612 0.47 19.51 26.82
CA ILE A 612 -0.28 18.42 27.47
C ILE A 612 0.06 17.09 26.80
N PHE A 613 0.08 17.09 25.46
CA PHE A 613 0.29 15.88 24.67
C PHE A 613 1.62 15.91 23.93
N TYR A 614 2.21 14.73 23.77
CA TYR A 614 3.33 14.48 22.89
C TYR A 614 2.94 13.49 21.79
N ILE A 615 3.24 13.82 20.53
CA ILE A 615 3.06 12.90 19.40
C ILE A 615 4.39 12.24 19.06
N SER A 616 4.48 10.93 19.29
CA SER A 616 5.59 10.11 18.82
C SER A 616 5.34 9.64 17.39
N LEU A 617 6.36 9.77 16.53
CA LEU A 617 6.39 9.23 15.16
C LEU A 617 7.18 7.92 15.05
N LYS A 618 7.67 7.40 16.19
CA LYS A 618 8.51 6.20 16.24
C LYS A 618 7.68 4.98 15.78
N GLY A 619 8.19 4.25 14.78
CA GLY A 619 7.50 3.08 14.22
C GLY A 619 6.46 3.39 13.13
N GLY A 620 6.42 4.62 12.61
CA GLY A 620 5.58 4.99 11.45
C GLY A 620 4.10 5.21 11.76
N ILE A 621 3.69 5.10 13.03
CA ILE A 621 2.32 5.37 13.50
C ILE A 621 2.38 6.54 14.49
N ARG A 622 1.53 7.55 14.29
CA ARG A 622 1.38 8.68 15.22
C ARG A 622 0.77 8.18 16.53
N THR A 623 1.53 8.23 17.61
CA THR A 623 1.08 7.80 18.95
C THR A 623 0.99 9.01 19.86
N ALA A 624 -0.18 9.25 20.44
CA ALA A 624 -0.36 10.29 21.45
C ALA A 624 0.07 9.77 22.81
N VAL A 625 0.83 10.59 23.54
CA VAL A 625 1.38 10.30 24.86
C VAL A 625 1.01 11.46 25.78
N LEU A 626 0.54 11.15 26.98
CA LEU A 626 0.28 12.16 28.01
C LEU A 626 1.61 12.60 28.64
N ARG A 627 1.95 13.89 28.60
CA ARG A 627 3.27 14.36 29.07
C ARG A 627 3.46 14.23 30.56
N GLU A 628 2.49 14.71 31.33
CA GLU A 628 2.53 14.69 32.81
C GLU A 628 2.65 13.28 33.40
N ALA A 629 2.29 12.25 32.63
CA ALA A 629 2.43 10.86 33.04
C ALA A 629 3.89 10.37 33.05
N TYR A 630 4.82 11.12 32.48
CA TYR A 630 6.23 10.72 32.34
C TYR A 630 7.18 11.73 32.96
N ARG A 631 8.09 11.25 33.81
CA ARG A 631 9.23 12.01 34.35
C ARG A 631 10.50 11.20 34.12
N ASP A 632 11.54 11.83 33.61
CA ASP A 632 12.83 11.18 33.30
C ASP A 632 12.72 9.89 32.45
N LYS A 633 11.77 9.89 31.48
CA LYS A 633 11.44 8.75 30.60
C LYS A 633 10.81 7.55 31.31
N GLN A 634 10.44 7.68 32.58
CA GLN A 634 9.71 6.68 33.34
C GLN A 634 8.26 7.12 33.60
N LEU A 635 7.37 6.15 33.74
CA LEU A 635 5.97 6.41 34.02
C LEU A 635 5.83 6.75 35.51
N VAL A 636 5.19 7.86 35.84
CA VAL A 636 5.05 8.33 37.23
C VAL A 636 4.04 7.47 38.01
N ASP A 637 2.93 7.13 37.37
CA ASP A 637 1.85 6.31 37.92
C ASP A 637 1.78 4.98 37.16
N HIS A 638 2.14 3.88 37.82
CA HIS A 638 2.17 2.55 37.23
C HIS A 638 0.81 1.87 37.33
N ASP A 639 0.21 1.59 36.17
CA ASP A 639 -0.98 0.75 36.08
C ASP A 639 -0.62 -0.69 36.52
N PRO A 640 -1.37 -1.32 37.45
CA PRO A 640 -1.09 -2.68 37.89
C PRO A 640 -1.04 -3.70 36.74
N LEU A 641 -1.80 -3.47 35.66
CA LEU A 641 -1.81 -4.35 34.48
C LEU A 641 -0.52 -4.24 33.64
N LEU A 642 0.35 -3.27 33.93
CA LEU A 642 1.67 -3.18 33.31
C LEU A 642 2.56 -4.38 33.68
N GLU A 643 2.31 -5.02 34.82
CA GLU A 643 3.07 -6.18 35.28
C GLU A 643 3.01 -7.35 34.28
N ILE A 644 1.86 -7.57 33.64
CA ILE A 644 1.68 -8.59 32.59
C ILE A 644 2.70 -8.38 31.47
N LYS A 645 2.92 -7.12 31.08
CA LYS A 645 3.88 -6.77 30.04
C LYS A 645 5.31 -7.02 30.50
N SER A 646 5.63 -6.69 31.76
CA SER A 646 6.95 -6.97 32.34
C SER A 646 7.23 -8.48 32.37
N LYS A 647 6.27 -9.30 32.80
CA LYS A 647 6.36 -10.78 32.78
C LYS A 647 6.54 -11.34 31.38
N LEU A 648 5.90 -10.74 30.38
CA LEU A 648 6.10 -11.14 28.98
C LEU A 648 7.52 -10.83 28.49
N VAL A 649 8.09 -9.69 28.91
CA VAL A 649 9.47 -9.33 28.58
C VAL A 649 10.44 -10.29 29.26
N GLU A 650 10.26 -10.59 30.56
CA GLU A 650 11.04 -11.60 31.29
C GLU A 650 11.03 -12.95 30.54
N LEU A 651 9.85 -13.42 30.15
CA LEU A 651 9.68 -14.67 29.38
C LEU A 651 10.45 -14.64 28.06
N LEU A 652 10.40 -13.52 27.34
CA LEU A 652 11.14 -13.36 26.09
C LEU A 652 12.64 -13.38 26.37
N GLU A 653 13.14 -12.57 27.31
CA GLU A 653 14.56 -12.44 27.67
C GLU A 653 15.17 -13.78 28.07
N GLU A 654 14.52 -14.52 28.95
CA GLU A 654 14.90 -15.89 29.30
C GLU A 654 14.97 -16.81 28.05
N GLY A 655 14.07 -16.63 27.08
CA GLY A 655 14.10 -17.34 25.81
C GLY A 655 15.28 -16.93 24.89
N TRP A 656 15.67 -15.65 24.90
CA TRP A 656 16.84 -15.15 24.18
C TRP A 656 18.14 -15.66 24.81
N GLN A 657 18.25 -15.62 26.14
CA GLN A 657 19.41 -16.10 26.89
C GLN A 657 19.64 -17.60 26.64
N GLU A 658 18.61 -18.43 26.71
CA GLU A 658 18.71 -19.87 26.45
C GLU A 658 19.15 -20.18 25.01
N ARG A 659 18.65 -19.42 24.04
CA ARG A 659 19.10 -19.54 22.64
C ARG A 659 20.60 -19.20 22.53
N ASP A 660 21.04 -18.12 23.15
CA ASP A 660 22.43 -17.65 23.08
C ASP A 660 23.38 -18.59 23.84
N GLU A 661 22.96 -19.18 24.97
CA GLU A 661 23.68 -20.25 25.67
C GLU A 661 23.85 -21.49 24.79
N GLN A 662 22.80 -21.90 24.06
CA GLN A 662 22.89 -23.03 23.13
C GLN A 662 23.80 -22.74 21.93
N TRP A 663 23.79 -21.53 21.40
CA TRP A 663 24.75 -21.10 20.38
C TRP A 663 26.20 -21.17 20.89
N ARG A 664 26.44 -20.86 22.17
CA ARG A 664 27.77 -20.97 22.79
C ARG A 664 28.17 -22.43 23.01
N LEU A 665 27.25 -23.30 23.44
CA LEU A 665 27.49 -24.73 23.63
C LEU A 665 27.80 -25.43 22.29
N GLN A 666 27.01 -25.19 21.24
CA GLN A 666 27.27 -25.73 19.90
C GLN A 666 28.62 -25.28 19.32
N ARG A 667 29.04 -24.04 19.58
CA ARG A 667 30.38 -23.57 19.20
C ARG A 667 31.47 -24.31 19.97
N ARG A 668 31.31 -24.50 21.29
CA ARG A 668 32.29 -25.23 22.13
C ARG A 668 32.42 -26.68 21.68
N GLU A 669 31.31 -27.38 21.45
CA GLU A 669 31.32 -28.74 20.90
C GLU A 669 32.01 -28.78 19.53
N SER A 670 31.71 -27.83 18.63
CA SER A 670 32.38 -27.76 17.33
C SER A 670 33.89 -27.44 17.42
N THR A 671 34.33 -26.71 18.46
CA THR A 671 35.76 -26.41 18.68
C THR A 671 36.50 -27.57 19.36
N GLU A 672 35.83 -28.28 20.28
CA GLU A 672 36.31 -29.52 20.90
C GLU A 672 36.46 -30.64 19.85
N ASP A 673 35.46 -30.81 18.97
CA ASP A 673 35.50 -31.77 17.87
C ASP A 673 36.64 -31.45 16.87
N MET A 674 36.87 -30.16 16.58
CA MET A 674 38.02 -29.73 15.78
C MET A 674 39.36 -30.03 16.45
N LYS A 675 39.47 -29.81 17.77
CA LYS A 675 40.69 -30.13 18.54
C LYS A 675 40.94 -31.64 18.62
N MET A 676 39.89 -32.43 18.80
CA MET A 676 39.96 -33.90 18.82
C MET A 676 40.31 -34.50 17.45
N MET A 677 39.84 -33.89 16.35
CA MET A 677 40.29 -34.27 15.00
C MET A 677 41.74 -33.87 14.74
N ALA A 678 42.21 -32.74 15.28
CA ALA A 678 43.59 -32.30 15.14
C ALA A 678 44.58 -33.16 15.95
N ALA A 679 44.15 -33.71 17.10
CA ALA A 679 44.96 -34.62 17.92
C ALA A 679 45.01 -36.07 17.38
N ARG A 680 44.18 -36.40 16.39
CA ARG A 680 44.15 -37.72 15.71
C ARG A 680 44.92 -37.76 14.39
N LYS A 681 45.51 -36.65 13.96
CA LYS A 681 46.49 -36.55 12.87
C LYS A 681 47.87 -36.37 13.47
#